data_AF-A0A5E4Q7G3-F1
#
_entry.id   AF-A0A5E4Q7G3-F1
#
_cell.length_a   1.000
_cell.length_b   1.000
_cell.length_c   1.000
_cell.angle_alpha   90.00
_cell.angle_beta   90.00
_cell.angle_gamma   90.00
#
_symmetry.space_group_name_H-M   'P 1'
#
loop_
_entity.id
_entity.type
_entity.pdbx_description
1 polymer ?
#
loop_
_entity_poly.entity_id
_entity_poly.type
_entity_poly.pdbx_seq_one_letter_code
_entity_poly.pdbx_strand_id
1 'polypeptide(L)'
;MHNENNVNSINLGIISIFYRKKLSHLAVGSPFNKMFKKFKDKLAEEVKSSPQRIQQFAQAAQNVLVETQDKALRRISELKEQCSLEQSAKAHLEKALRVELDEKSMKIDALSTQISLIQNKNIHEKDFQNSNENINNQVQLITLNDEHESEENLQSPTATETVVLNNKIEKLEQLLSKYKESLKLSKEKNSQLSTDIQKLALEIESVSKENDKLKSECERVSEDKKLIKELLEKNEVLENTNKALEFSKNKEIAITASSLKIAEQEISSLQKNIEDLKKREEEYAISLAENKLSIHKELEDKEAEIKSLKESVSISQTEHNELNKIINESKNKIVELENERSAMLKDLTEVNSLRTKIHEISLDNNVLLEQIKTFDNNKGRLDEEYKCLELQLKQETAEKLAMIDRNVYLESRNTQLTEENIKKSTHINSLEAQLLELNAKIESIQAHKSDGETAELKIKCNNLESEIQEERVELVKLQTEIEKLLYHHETLQNQNLELNIALDLLKTENDTLQQKLSKMNEMNTCFNECKLKLTEIRKMINIASKDSKSLRDQILSELLPKVREAIIKQNSLIQEELETSKAEFHDRNNTLNVTNSELKFKHDQFIKDMELLEEENKRLKVNLQEKDSDYSKLLEMKNLISAEQEQRIGNLDKNCEKLSEDNKKLLEVVGLSETNINNLKKELNMIQSKNNSNLEQLTILMDEKRQLLEKTIVQDKSIKDILNDLKSSKADYNNLLQSSTEIKNSNLKLEREWNELSNQYNNLEIERSTLAAEIEKLKEELITEKKSLKLLLDKSLQSQTTQTDKNDNILTEKICKCDELKGDNKRLCSDIDGLQIYLSKISKENSDLNDKLREIIATSDNLPDKSDNFINDMDILKTEIRVGKDKIDDLLRENSLLIEENLELKDQIQSQLNTEPSKVMKSIQLTSNTPIINMNEKYDKLLQRKQDLESRITELEQMNNSLNKNVDHNQEKCEKLKTSNEKLQRKLDEALVSLRHLHSLEENTELEYLRNILYEYLTGAGTHSLTLAKVLSAVVKFDNKQTEQVLQKEKERQGLLRQLGLL
;
A
#
# COMPACT_ATOMS: atom_id res chain seq x y z
N MET A 1 -17.84 84.72 7.57
CA MET A 1 -18.74 85.53 6.70
C MET A 1 -18.84 84.81 5.37
N HIS A 2 -20.06 84.74 4.80
CA HIS A 2 -20.42 84.21 3.48
C HIS A 2 -20.08 82.73 3.20
N ASN A 3 -21.08 81.85 2.94
CA ASN A 3 -21.99 81.74 1.77
C ASN A 3 -21.21 81.25 0.53
N GLU A 4 -21.42 80.01 0.06
CA GLU A 4 -22.56 79.53 -0.75
C GLU A 4 -22.62 80.24 -2.12
N ASN A 5 -22.48 79.56 -3.27
CA ASN A 5 -23.41 78.53 -3.77
C ASN A 5 -22.84 77.70 -4.96
N ASN A 6 -23.68 76.83 -5.56
CA ASN A 6 -23.44 75.93 -6.72
C ASN A 6 -22.44 74.79 -6.42
N VAL A 7 -22.84 73.53 -6.19
CA VAL A 7 -24.03 72.73 -6.59
C VAL A 7 -24.12 72.49 -8.11
N ASN A 8 -23.58 71.35 -8.58
CA ASN A 8 -24.24 70.40 -9.52
C ASN A 8 -23.38 69.22 -10.05
N SER A 9 -22.12 69.01 -9.66
CA SER A 9 -21.31 67.84 -10.13
C SER A 9 -21.28 66.62 -9.19
N ILE A 10 -21.99 66.67 -8.06
CA ILE A 10 -21.73 65.75 -6.91
C ILE A 10 -22.47 64.40 -7.01
N ASN A 11 -23.56 64.29 -7.78
CA ASN A 11 -24.46 63.12 -7.76
C ASN A 11 -23.92 61.83 -8.41
N LEU A 12 -22.84 61.86 -9.20
CA LEU A 12 -22.26 60.65 -9.81
C LEU A 12 -21.08 60.07 -9.01
N GLY A 13 -20.34 60.88 -8.25
CA GLY A 13 -19.21 60.40 -7.43
C GLY A 13 -19.65 59.63 -6.17
N ILE A 14 -20.74 60.05 -5.54
CA ILE A 14 -21.16 59.51 -4.23
C ILE A 14 -21.68 58.06 -4.34
N ILE A 15 -22.41 57.71 -5.40
CA ILE A 15 -23.03 56.38 -5.56
C ILE A 15 -21.95 55.28 -5.69
N SER A 16 -20.88 55.53 -6.45
CA SER A 16 -19.71 54.65 -6.57
C SER A 16 -19.03 54.40 -5.21
N ILE A 17 -18.85 55.45 -4.42
CA ILE A 17 -18.23 55.36 -3.09
C ILE A 17 -19.15 54.62 -2.10
N PHE A 18 -20.47 54.83 -2.15
CA PHE A 18 -21.41 54.18 -1.23
C PHE A 18 -21.45 52.66 -1.41
N TYR A 19 -21.47 52.15 -2.65
CA TYR A 19 -21.46 50.71 -2.90
C TYR A 19 -20.10 50.06 -2.56
N ARG A 20 -18.97 50.70 -2.91
CA ARG A 20 -17.65 50.16 -2.58
C ARG A 20 -17.37 50.16 -1.06
N LYS A 21 -17.92 51.12 -0.31
CA LYS A 21 -17.75 51.25 1.16
C LYS A 21 -18.71 50.37 1.98
N LYS A 22 -19.83 49.91 1.41
CA LYS A 22 -20.77 48.99 2.10
C LYS A 22 -20.31 47.52 2.04
N LEU A 23 -19.58 47.13 0.99
CA LEU A 23 -18.96 45.80 0.88
C LEU A 23 -17.68 45.65 1.72
N SER A 24 -16.90 46.72 1.90
CA SER A 24 -15.67 46.68 2.71
C SER A 24 -15.89 46.65 4.23
N HIS A 25 -17.11 46.96 4.71
CA HIS A 25 -17.41 47.07 6.15
C HIS A 25 -18.15 45.88 6.77
N LEU A 26 -18.56 44.87 6.00
CA LEU A 26 -19.12 43.63 6.55
C LEU A 26 -18.07 42.54 6.85
N ALA A 27 -16.85 42.66 6.30
CA ALA A 27 -15.80 41.65 6.44
C ALA A 27 -14.94 41.76 7.72
N VAL A 28 -14.97 42.90 8.42
CA VAL A 28 -14.11 43.16 9.60
C VAL A 28 -14.92 43.85 10.71
N GLY A 29 -15.51 43.06 11.62
CA GLY A 29 -16.24 43.65 12.74
C GLY A 29 -16.95 42.72 13.73
N SER A 30 -17.32 41.49 13.34
CA SER A 30 -18.10 40.60 14.21
C SER A 30 -17.42 40.38 15.59
N PRO A 31 -18.14 40.61 16.72
CA PRO A 31 -17.64 40.29 18.05
C PRO A 31 -17.22 38.83 18.18
N PHE A 32 -17.93 37.92 17.49
CA PHE A 32 -17.59 36.50 17.41
C PHE A 32 -16.17 36.30 16.85
N ASN A 33 -15.77 36.98 15.78
CA ASN A 33 -14.43 36.85 15.22
C ASN A 33 -13.33 37.41 16.15
N LYS A 34 -13.61 38.47 16.93
CA LYS A 34 -12.67 38.95 17.97
C LYS A 34 -12.60 37.99 19.17
N MET A 35 -13.71 37.39 19.57
CA MET A 35 -13.76 36.48 20.71
C MET A 35 -13.17 35.11 20.34
N PHE A 36 -13.54 34.55 19.18
CA PHE A 36 -12.95 33.35 18.58
C PHE A 36 -11.45 33.53 18.30
N LYS A 37 -11.00 34.70 17.82
CA LYS A 37 -9.55 34.97 17.74
C LYS A 37 -8.90 34.96 19.12
N LYS A 38 -9.45 35.64 20.13
CA LYS A 38 -8.92 35.55 21.51
C LYS A 38 -8.94 34.13 22.08
N PHE A 39 -9.95 33.32 21.75
CA PHE A 39 -10.03 31.92 22.17
C PHE A 39 -9.01 31.04 21.45
N LYS A 40 -8.82 31.24 20.15
CA LYS A 40 -7.80 30.56 19.33
C LYS A 40 -6.38 30.98 19.72
N ASP A 41 -6.15 32.25 20.00
CA ASP A 41 -4.87 32.78 20.45
C ASP A 41 -4.53 32.23 21.86
N LYS A 42 -5.52 32.18 22.78
CA LYS A 42 -5.37 31.51 24.09
C LYS A 42 -5.15 30.00 23.97
N LEU A 43 -5.94 29.29 23.17
CA LEU A 43 -5.76 27.85 22.93
C LEU A 43 -4.39 27.59 22.29
N ALA A 44 -3.91 28.44 21.39
CA ALA A 44 -2.57 28.32 20.83
C ALA A 44 -1.48 28.57 21.88
N GLU A 45 -1.66 29.53 22.79
CA GLU A 45 -0.73 29.80 23.89
C GLU A 45 -0.72 28.68 24.94
N GLU A 46 -1.88 28.09 25.25
CA GLU A 46 -2.05 26.98 26.19
C GLU A 46 -1.55 25.65 25.59
N VAL A 47 -1.84 25.36 24.32
CA VAL A 47 -1.30 24.20 23.57
C VAL A 47 0.20 24.34 23.30
N LYS A 48 0.75 25.56 23.19
CA LYS A 48 2.19 25.78 23.01
C LYS A 48 2.98 25.75 24.32
N SER A 49 2.36 26.15 25.43
CA SER A 49 2.97 26.08 26.78
C SER A 49 2.75 24.73 27.47
N SER A 50 1.74 23.95 27.09
CA SER A 50 1.48 22.60 27.64
C SER A 50 2.66 21.64 27.46
N PRO A 51 3.26 21.45 26.25
CA PRO A 51 4.47 20.64 26.09
C PRO A 51 5.65 21.13 26.94
N GLN A 52 5.86 22.44 27.04
CA GLN A 52 6.94 22.99 27.88
C GLN A 52 6.69 22.77 29.37
N ARG A 53 5.43 22.89 29.86
CA ARG A 53 5.07 22.56 31.24
C ARG A 53 5.23 21.07 31.52
N ILE A 54 4.78 20.20 30.63
CA ILE A 54 4.94 18.75 30.75
C ILE A 54 6.43 18.37 30.75
N GLN A 55 7.24 19.00 29.89
CA GLN A 55 8.69 18.81 29.86
C GLN A 55 9.38 19.31 31.13
N GLN A 56 8.97 20.47 31.68
CA GLN A 56 9.45 20.98 32.96
C GLN A 56 9.05 20.08 34.13
N PHE A 57 7.82 19.56 34.18
CA PHE A 57 7.38 18.60 35.20
C PHE A 57 8.10 17.26 35.06
N ALA A 58 8.31 16.76 33.85
CA ALA A 58 9.08 15.54 33.60
C ALA A 58 10.55 15.70 34.02
N GLN A 59 11.19 16.82 33.69
CA GLN A 59 12.56 17.12 34.09
C GLN A 59 12.68 17.35 35.60
N ALA A 60 11.71 18.00 36.24
CA ALA A 60 11.65 18.14 37.70
C ALA A 60 11.46 16.77 38.39
N ALA A 61 10.55 15.92 37.90
CA ALA A 61 10.35 14.58 38.41
C ALA A 61 11.59 13.69 38.22
N GLN A 62 12.27 13.79 37.07
CA GLN A 62 13.52 13.09 36.80
C GLN A 62 14.65 13.57 37.74
N ASN A 63 14.78 14.88 37.97
CA ASN A 63 15.75 15.43 38.92
C ASN A 63 15.47 14.95 40.35
N VAL A 64 14.20 14.97 40.80
CA VAL A 64 13.81 14.45 42.12
C VAL A 64 14.05 12.94 42.25
N LEU A 65 13.82 12.17 41.18
CA LEU A 65 14.11 10.73 41.15
C LEU A 65 15.61 10.46 41.29
N VAL A 66 16.45 11.17 40.53
CA VAL A 66 17.92 11.09 40.62
C VAL A 66 18.42 11.53 42.00
N GLU A 67 17.94 12.65 42.55
CA GLU A 67 18.33 13.13 43.88
C GLU A 67 17.91 12.15 44.99
N THR A 68 16.74 11.51 44.85
CA THR A 68 16.28 10.46 45.77
C THR A 68 17.13 9.19 45.65
N GLN A 69 17.51 8.80 44.42
CA GLN A 69 18.38 7.66 44.15
C GLN A 69 19.81 7.91 44.69
N ASP A 70 20.40 9.07 44.45
CA ASP A 70 21.70 9.46 45.00
C ASP A 70 21.69 9.48 46.53
N LYS A 71 20.61 9.97 47.14
CA LYS A 71 20.43 9.98 48.60
C LYS A 71 20.31 8.56 49.17
N ALA A 72 19.61 7.66 48.46
CA ALA A 72 19.55 6.24 48.82
C ALA A 72 20.92 5.54 48.65
N LEU A 73 21.65 5.83 47.57
CA LEU A 73 22.99 5.27 47.32
C LEU A 73 24.00 5.75 48.37
N ARG A 74 24.00 7.04 48.74
CA ARG A 74 24.81 7.56 49.85
C ARG A 74 24.44 6.85 51.16
N ARG A 75 23.15 6.67 51.45
CA ARG A 75 22.70 5.97 52.66
C ARG A 75 23.11 4.50 52.68
N ILE A 76 23.14 3.82 51.53
CA ILE A 76 23.65 2.44 51.40
C ILE A 76 25.17 2.40 51.64
N SER A 77 25.93 3.38 51.14
CA SER A 77 27.37 3.50 51.42
C SER A 77 27.66 3.77 52.89
N GLU A 78 26.94 4.71 53.52
CA GLU A 78 27.01 4.98 54.96
C GLU A 78 26.73 3.71 55.79
N LEU A 79 25.69 2.95 55.45
CA LEU A 79 25.34 1.71 56.15
C LEU A 79 26.37 0.59 55.92
N LYS A 80 27.00 0.51 54.74
CA LYS A 80 28.11 -0.42 54.49
C LYS A 80 29.36 -0.06 55.29
N GLU A 81 29.69 1.23 55.36
CA GLU A 81 30.81 1.73 56.17
C GLU A 81 30.57 1.49 57.66
N GLN A 82 29.36 1.80 58.16
CA GLN A 82 28.96 1.49 59.54
C GLN A 82 29.05 -0.01 59.85
N CYS A 83 28.55 -0.89 58.98
CA CYS A 83 28.65 -2.34 59.15
C CYS A 83 30.11 -2.83 59.15
N SER A 84 30.98 -2.27 58.30
CA SER A 84 32.41 -2.60 58.28
C SER A 84 33.14 -2.14 59.54
N LEU A 85 32.85 -0.93 60.03
CA LEU A 85 33.37 -0.39 61.29
C LEU A 85 32.87 -1.19 62.50
N GLU A 86 31.61 -1.63 62.50
CA GLU A 86 31.03 -2.47 63.56
C GLU A 86 31.65 -3.88 63.58
N GLN A 87 31.88 -4.50 62.40
CA GLN A 87 32.63 -5.75 62.30
C GLN A 87 34.07 -5.61 62.82
N SER A 88 34.75 -4.51 62.48
CA SER A 88 36.09 -4.21 62.98
C SER A 88 36.08 -4.03 64.51
N ALA A 89 35.17 -3.23 65.04
CA ALA A 89 35.01 -3.01 66.48
C ALA A 89 34.70 -4.33 67.23
N LYS A 90 33.86 -5.19 66.66
CA LYS A 90 33.54 -6.52 67.21
C LYS A 90 34.77 -7.45 67.20
N ALA A 91 35.56 -7.45 66.14
CA ALA A 91 36.81 -8.22 66.07
C ALA A 91 37.86 -7.71 67.08
N HIS A 92 37.96 -6.40 67.28
CA HIS A 92 38.79 -5.80 68.33
C HIS A 92 38.30 -6.16 69.74
N LEU A 93 36.98 -6.18 69.97
CA LEU A 93 36.38 -6.60 71.25
C LEU A 93 36.63 -8.09 71.52
N GLU A 94 36.44 -8.97 70.53
CA GLU A 94 36.73 -10.39 70.67
C GLU A 94 38.22 -10.62 70.98
N LYS A 95 39.12 -9.89 70.31
CA LYS A 95 40.56 -9.96 70.57
C LYS A 95 40.92 -9.49 71.98
N ALA A 96 40.27 -8.45 72.50
CA ALA A 96 40.45 -7.99 73.88
C ALA A 96 39.95 -9.03 74.90
N LEU A 97 38.78 -9.61 74.66
CA LEU A 97 38.21 -10.67 75.52
C LEU A 97 39.04 -11.96 75.49
N ARG A 98 39.64 -12.32 74.35
CA ARG A 98 40.62 -13.42 74.26
C ARG A 98 41.86 -13.14 75.09
N VAL A 99 42.47 -11.95 74.98
CA VAL A 99 43.63 -11.57 75.80
C VAL A 99 43.28 -11.59 77.29
N GLU A 100 42.10 -11.09 77.70
CA GLU A 100 41.69 -11.15 79.11
C GLU A 100 41.44 -12.59 79.59
N LEU A 101 40.91 -13.48 78.74
CA LEU A 101 40.80 -14.92 79.03
C LEU A 101 42.16 -15.60 79.13
N ASP A 102 43.10 -15.29 78.24
CA ASP A 102 44.47 -15.81 78.28
C ASP A 102 45.19 -15.35 79.56
N GLU A 103 45.00 -14.09 79.99
CA GLU A 103 45.46 -13.58 81.29
C GLU A 103 44.80 -14.30 82.48
N LYS A 104 43.48 -14.61 82.41
CA LYS A 104 42.83 -15.43 83.45
C LYS A 104 43.40 -16.84 83.47
N SER A 105 43.66 -17.46 82.31
CA SER A 105 44.23 -18.79 82.20
C SER A 105 45.63 -18.83 82.82
N MET A 106 46.53 -17.93 82.40
CA MET A 106 47.87 -17.80 83.01
C MET A 106 47.81 -17.61 84.54
N LYS A 107 46.78 -16.92 85.05
CA LYS A 107 46.57 -16.75 86.49
C LYS A 107 46.03 -18.00 87.17
N ILE A 108 45.16 -18.77 86.51
CA ILE A 108 44.71 -20.10 86.96
C ILE A 108 45.88 -21.09 86.94
N ASP A 109 46.74 -21.07 85.92
CA ASP A 109 47.93 -21.91 85.81
C ASP A 109 48.96 -21.56 86.88
N ALA A 110 49.19 -20.27 87.14
CA ALA A 110 50.05 -19.80 88.24
C ALA A 110 49.50 -20.19 89.62
N LEU A 111 48.18 -20.07 89.85
CA LEU A 111 47.54 -20.51 91.09
C LEU A 111 47.56 -22.04 91.24
N SER A 112 47.35 -22.79 90.15
CA SER A 112 47.45 -24.25 90.14
C SER A 112 48.88 -24.71 90.41
N THR A 113 49.88 -24.00 89.87
CA THR A 113 51.30 -24.22 90.17
C THR A 113 51.62 -23.93 91.63
N GLN A 114 51.05 -22.86 92.21
CA GLN A 114 51.18 -22.57 93.65
C GLN A 114 50.50 -23.66 94.51
N ILE A 115 49.32 -24.15 94.10
CA ILE A 115 48.61 -25.25 94.78
C ILE A 115 49.45 -26.53 94.71
N SER A 116 50.00 -26.91 93.55
CA SER A 116 50.93 -28.04 93.42
C SER A 116 52.19 -27.86 94.28
N LEU A 117 52.76 -26.66 94.37
CA LEU A 117 53.92 -26.38 95.23
C LEU A 117 53.58 -26.41 96.73
N ILE A 118 52.32 -26.16 97.11
CA ILE A 118 51.83 -26.30 98.49
C ILE A 118 51.53 -27.77 98.81
N GLN A 119 50.91 -28.51 97.90
CA GLN A 119 50.67 -29.95 98.02
C GLN A 119 51.98 -30.74 98.09
N ASN A 120 52.95 -30.46 97.20
CA ASN A 120 54.27 -31.10 97.19
C ASN A 120 55.14 -30.74 98.41
N LYS A 121 54.81 -29.68 99.16
CA LYS A 121 55.51 -29.32 100.42
C LYS A 121 55.07 -30.14 101.62
N ASN A 122 54.02 -30.95 101.50
CA ASN A 122 53.42 -31.68 102.64
C ASN A 122 53.70 -33.18 102.65
N ILE A 123 54.50 -33.71 101.70
CA ILE A 123 54.81 -35.15 101.59
C ILE A 123 56.29 -35.35 101.22
N HIS A 124 57.21 -35.10 102.15
CA HIS A 124 58.52 -35.79 102.19
C HIS A 124 59.26 -35.55 103.52
N GLU A 125 58.93 -36.33 104.55
CA GLU A 125 59.93 -36.70 105.56
C GLU A 125 59.64 -38.12 106.10
N LYS A 126 60.59 -39.01 105.81
CA LYS A 126 60.81 -40.42 106.24
C LYS A 126 60.25 -41.51 105.32
N ASP A 127 61.00 -42.57 104.99
CA ASP A 127 62.30 -43.05 105.50
C ASP A 127 63.15 -43.81 104.43
N PHE A 128 64.35 -44.26 104.81
CA PHE A 128 65.32 -45.14 104.10
C PHE A 128 66.18 -44.52 102.96
N GLN A 129 67.52 -44.74 102.91
CA GLN A 129 68.49 -45.12 103.96
C GLN A 129 69.95 -44.90 103.48
N ASN A 130 70.89 -44.90 104.45
CA ASN A 130 72.36 -45.01 104.32
C ASN A 130 73.13 -43.83 103.66
N SER A 131 74.34 -43.47 104.11
CA SER A 131 75.12 -43.91 105.29
C SER A 131 76.31 -42.98 105.57
N ASN A 132 76.68 -42.81 106.84
CA ASN A 132 77.94 -42.23 107.36
C ASN A 132 78.15 -40.71 107.06
N GLU A 133 78.94 -39.93 107.82
CA GLU A 133 79.82 -40.25 108.97
C GLU A 133 80.00 -39.07 109.97
N ASN A 134 79.98 -39.38 111.27
CA ASN A 134 80.83 -38.88 112.37
C ASN A 134 80.99 -37.39 112.82
N ILE A 135 81.13 -37.28 114.16
CA ILE A 135 81.97 -36.33 114.95
C ILE A 135 81.39 -34.95 115.41
N ASN A 136 80.70 -35.01 116.56
CA ASN A 136 81.15 -34.54 117.90
C ASN A 136 81.01 -33.06 118.37
N ASN A 137 80.41 -32.89 119.57
CA ASN A 137 80.46 -31.74 120.52
C ASN A 137 79.87 -30.37 120.04
N GLN A 138 79.20 -29.54 120.88
CA GLN A 138 79.35 -29.27 122.33
C GLN A 138 78.12 -28.48 122.94
N VAL A 139 78.00 -28.43 124.28
CA VAL A 139 77.36 -27.37 125.14
C VAL A 139 75.81 -27.23 125.28
N GLN A 140 75.32 -27.44 126.53
CA GLN A 140 74.13 -26.85 127.27
C GLN A 140 72.68 -27.00 126.67
N LEU A 141 71.54 -26.99 127.41
CA LEU A 141 71.11 -26.91 128.83
C LEU A 141 70.06 -28.06 129.07
N ILE A 142 70.00 -28.78 130.20
CA ILE A 142 69.34 -28.51 131.53
C ILE A 142 67.79 -28.31 131.48
N THR A 143 66.89 -28.81 132.37
CA THR A 143 66.71 -29.95 133.34
C THR A 143 65.25 -29.86 133.90
N LEU A 144 64.78 -30.81 134.74
CA LEU A 144 63.63 -30.76 135.70
C LEU A 144 62.24 -31.08 135.11
N ASN A 145 61.21 -31.58 135.80
CA ASN A 145 60.90 -32.40 137.02
C ASN A 145 59.34 -32.27 137.16
N ASP A 146 58.53 -32.98 137.94
CA ASP A 146 58.66 -33.98 139.02
C ASP A 146 57.99 -35.32 138.57
N GLU A 147 58.18 -36.52 139.13
CA GLU A 147 58.17 -37.01 140.53
C GLU A 147 56.79 -36.91 141.25
N HIS A 148 56.32 -37.89 142.04
CA HIS A 148 56.93 -39.12 142.58
C HIS A 148 56.00 -40.37 142.41
N GLU A 149 56.56 -41.58 142.51
CA GLU A 149 56.36 -42.43 143.71
C GLU A 149 57.43 -43.55 143.81
N SER A 150 58.02 -43.68 145.00
CA SER A 150 59.00 -44.69 145.41
C SER A 150 58.47 -45.40 146.67
N GLU A 151 58.97 -46.53 147.19
CA GLU A 151 60.22 -47.29 146.98
C GLU A 151 60.02 -48.73 147.53
N GLU A 152 60.93 -49.68 147.26
CA GLU A 152 61.03 -50.93 148.07
C GLU A 152 62.51 -51.30 148.32
N ASN A 153 62.86 -51.70 149.55
CA ASN A 153 64.16 -52.30 149.88
C ASN A 153 64.10 -53.13 151.20
N LEU A 154 65.14 -53.91 151.52
CA LEU A 154 65.05 -55.10 152.40
C LEU A 154 66.21 -55.24 153.43
N GLN A 155 65.96 -55.85 154.63
CA GLN A 155 66.83 -56.78 155.44
C GLN A 155 66.51 -56.80 156.99
N SER A 156 67.19 -57.64 157.80
CA SER A 156 67.01 -57.88 159.28
C SER A 156 68.27 -58.53 159.92
N PRO A 157 68.46 -58.70 161.28
CA PRO A 157 68.00 -59.92 162.01
C PRO A 157 67.96 -59.89 163.60
N THR A 158 67.95 -61.09 164.24
CA THR A 158 68.54 -61.53 165.56
C THR A 158 67.87 -61.43 166.97
N ALA A 159 67.37 -62.60 167.44
CA ALA A 159 67.60 -63.35 168.70
C ALA A 159 67.65 -62.75 170.15
N THR A 160 66.89 -63.34 171.09
CA THR A 160 67.32 -64.01 172.38
C THR A 160 66.13 -64.51 173.23
N GLU A 161 66.36 -65.24 174.35
CA GLU A 161 65.41 -66.19 174.95
C GLU A 161 65.04 -65.96 176.45
N THR A 162 63.98 -66.66 176.90
CA THR A 162 63.66 -67.07 178.30
C THR A 162 63.58 -66.10 179.49
N VAL A 163 63.31 -64.79 179.29
CA VAL A 163 62.34 -64.07 180.17
C VAL A 163 60.94 -64.15 179.55
N VAL A 164 60.52 -65.38 179.27
CA VAL A 164 59.41 -65.72 178.37
C VAL A 164 58.25 -66.28 179.18
N LEU A 165 57.33 -65.41 179.61
CA LEU A 165 55.89 -65.71 179.66
C LEU A 165 55.04 -64.44 179.75
N ASN A 166 55.31 -63.52 180.67
CA ASN A 166 54.50 -62.28 180.81
C ASN A 166 54.66 -61.36 179.59
N ASN A 167 55.90 -61.08 179.19
CA ASN A 167 56.19 -60.41 177.91
C ASN A 167 55.74 -61.23 176.68
N LYS A 168 55.31 -62.50 176.85
CA LYS A 168 54.73 -63.32 175.78
C LYS A 168 53.23 -63.05 175.62
N ILE A 169 52.51 -62.72 176.70
CA ILE A 169 51.09 -62.32 176.63
C ILE A 169 50.98 -60.95 175.97
N GLU A 170 51.70 -59.95 176.47
CA GLU A 170 51.69 -58.60 175.87
C GLU A 170 52.18 -58.64 174.40
N LYS A 171 53.24 -59.41 174.11
CA LYS A 171 53.64 -59.62 172.71
C LYS A 171 52.61 -60.37 171.89
N LEU A 172 51.84 -61.31 172.44
CA LEU A 172 50.75 -61.99 171.71
C LEU A 172 49.57 -61.06 171.44
N GLU A 173 49.25 -60.13 172.35
CA GLU A 173 48.23 -59.10 172.13
C GLU A 173 48.69 -58.08 171.08
N GLN A 174 49.95 -57.63 171.14
CA GLN A 174 50.58 -56.83 170.09
C GLN A 174 50.67 -57.60 168.76
N LEU A 175 50.89 -58.92 168.79
CA LEU A 175 50.88 -59.78 167.59
C LEU A 175 49.46 -59.92 167.03
N LEU A 176 48.43 -60.04 167.87
CA LEU A 176 47.03 -60.07 167.46
C LEU A 176 46.57 -58.74 166.88
N SER A 177 47.04 -57.62 167.44
CA SER A 177 46.82 -56.29 166.87
C SER A 177 47.51 -56.15 165.52
N LYS A 178 48.82 -56.45 165.44
CA LYS A 178 49.59 -56.44 164.19
C LYS A 178 49.08 -57.44 163.14
N TYR A 179 48.53 -58.59 163.55
CA TYR A 179 47.89 -59.52 162.62
C TYR A 179 46.53 -59.02 162.17
N LYS A 180 45.70 -58.39 163.03
CA LYS A 180 44.47 -57.71 162.58
C LYS A 180 44.77 -56.57 161.61
N GLU A 181 45.79 -55.78 161.90
CA GLU A 181 46.23 -54.64 161.10
C GLU A 181 46.86 -55.10 159.78
N SER A 182 47.71 -56.13 159.80
CA SER A 182 48.25 -56.79 158.61
C SER A 182 47.15 -57.47 157.77
N LEU A 183 46.15 -58.11 158.39
CA LEU A 183 45.01 -58.70 157.68
C LEU A 183 44.07 -57.61 157.12
N LYS A 184 43.97 -56.44 157.79
CA LYS A 184 43.27 -55.26 157.26
C LYS A 184 44.03 -54.72 156.04
N LEU A 185 45.31 -54.39 156.18
CA LEU A 185 46.18 -53.91 155.10
C LEU A 185 46.28 -54.91 153.93
N SER A 186 46.23 -56.21 154.20
CA SER A 186 46.18 -57.27 153.17
C SER A 186 44.84 -57.30 152.46
N LYS A 187 43.71 -57.14 153.17
CA LYS A 187 42.39 -56.94 152.53
C LYS A 187 42.31 -55.62 151.76
N GLU A 188 42.94 -54.56 152.25
CA GLU A 188 42.96 -53.22 151.67
C GLU A 188 43.81 -53.22 150.39
N LYS A 189 45.02 -53.82 150.42
CA LYS A 189 45.82 -54.11 149.21
C LYS A 189 45.11 -55.05 148.23
N ASN A 190 44.43 -56.11 148.68
CA ASN A 190 43.67 -56.99 147.77
C ASN A 190 42.46 -56.25 147.16
N SER A 191 41.80 -55.37 147.90
CA SER A 191 40.72 -54.52 147.37
C SER A 191 41.27 -53.56 146.32
N GLN A 192 42.41 -52.93 146.58
CA GLN A 192 43.09 -52.01 145.67
C GLN A 192 43.58 -52.73 144.40
N LEU A 193 44.26 -53.87 144.55
CA LEU A 193 44.64 -54.72 143.42
C LEU A 193 43.42 -55.17 142.61
N SER A 194 42.31 -55.50 143.26
CA SER A 194 41.08 -55.89 142.57
C SER A 194 40.43 -54.72 141.82
N THR A 195 40.51 -53.48 142.32
CA THR A 195 40.00 -52.30 141.58
C THR A 195 40.95 -51.87 140.47
N ASP A 196 42.26 -52.01 140.64
CA ASP A 196 43.25 -51.66 139.61
C ASP A 196 43.30 -52.71 138.49
N ILE A 197 43.10 -54.00 138.80
CA ILE A 197 42.81 -55.04 137.80
C ILE A 197 41.53 -54.71 137.01
N GLN A 198 40.49 -54.20 137.66
CA GLN A 198 39.27 -53.74 136.96
C GLN A 198 39.52 -52.51 136.07
N LYS A 199 40.31 -51.53 136.51
CA LYS A 199 40.71 -50.38 135.67
C LYS A 199 41.49 -50.84 134.44
N LEU A 200 42.53 -51.64 134.64
CA LEU A 200 43.36 -52.16 133.54
C LEU A 200 42.55 -53.04 132.57
N ALA A 201 41.59 -53.82 133.06
CA ALA A 201 40.67 -54.56 132.20
C ALA A 201 39.79 -53.63 131.34
N LEU A 202 39.22 -52.56 131.92
CA LEU A 202 38.43 -51.56 131.20
C LEU A 202 39.27 -50.75 130.20
N GLU A 203 40.53 -50.45 130.55
CA GLU A 203 41.47 -49.72 129.69
C GLU A 203 41.91 -50.58 128.50
N ILE A 204 42.23 -51.86 128.72
CA ILE A 204 42.47 -52.85 127.66
C ILE A 204 41.22 -53.02 126.78
N GLU A 205 40.01 -53.06 127.36
CA GLU A 205 38.76 -53.13 126.59
C GLU A 205 38.52 -51.86 125.76
N SER A 206 38.93 -50.68 126.26
CA SER A 206 38.88 -49.42 125.51
C SER A 206 39.88 -49.40 124.34
N VAL A 207 41.13 -49.77 124.59
CA VAL A 207 42.20 -49.84 123.57
C VAL A 207 41.92 -50.92 122.52
N SER A 208 41.24 -52.01 122.89
CA SER A 208 40.72 -53.00 121.91
C SER A 208 39.69 -52.34 120.99
N LYS A 209 38.67 -51.68 121.56
CA LYS A 209 37.62 -50.99 120.78
C LYS A 209 38.17 -49.86 119.90
N GLU A 210 39.27 -49.23 120.28
CA GLU A 210 39.97 -48.25 119.46
C GLU A 210 40.77 -48.88 118.32
N ASN A 211 41.50 -49.98 118.58
CA ASN A 211 42.13 -50.78 117.52
C ASN A 211 41.12 -51.32 116.52
N ASP A 212 39.97 -51.83 116.97
CA ASP A 212 38.92 -52.35 116.09
C ASP A 212 38.35 -51.24 115.18
N LYS A 213 38.19 -50.02 115.70
CA LYS A 213 37.83 -48.83 114.91
C LYS A 213 38.91 -48.44 113.89
N LEU A 214 40.17 -48.30 114.33
CA LEU A 214 41.29 -47.92 113.46
C LEU A 214 41.51 -48.96 112.35
N LYS A 215 41.31 -50.25 112.66
CA LYS A 215 41.31 -51.33 111.68
C LYS A 215 40.17 -51.18 110.66
N SER A 216 38.94 -50.93 111.11
CA SER A 216 37.80 -50.66 110.22
C SER A 216 38.04 -49.45 109.31
N GLU A 217 38.67 -48.38 109.84
CA GLU A 217 39.00 -47.18 109.09
C GLU A 217 40.11 -47.43 108.05
N CYS A 218 41.13 -48.23 108.39
CA CYS A 218 42.17 -48.69 107.47
C CYS A 218 41.62 -49.59 106.36
N GLU A 219 40.65 -50.46 106.66
CA GLU A 219 39.96 -51.28 105.68
C GLU A 219 39.17 -50.40 104.69
N ARG A 220 38.40 -49.40 105.18
CA ARG A 220 37.71 -48.41 104.31
C ARG A 220 38.69 -47.62 103.43
N VAL A 221 39.79 -47.12 103.99
CA VAL A 221 40.84 -46.39 103.22
C VAL A 221 41.52 -47.27 102.17
N SER A 222 41.58 -48.59 102.38
CA SER A 222 42.05 -49.56 101.38
C SER A 222 41.06 -49.70 100.21
N GLU A 223 39.76 -49.65 100.48
CA GLU A 223 38.70 -49.66 99.47
C GLU A 223 38.62 -48.34 98.69
N ASP A 224 38.69 -47.19 99.38
CA ASP A 224 38.77 -45.86 98.77
C ASP A 224 39.95 -45.77 97.78
N LYS A 225 41.12 -46.32 98.13
CA LYS A 225 42.30 -46.37 97.25
C LYS A 225 42.09 -47.25 96.02
N LYS A 226 41.37 -48.36 96.12
CA LYS A 226 41.00 -49.20 94.95
C LYS A 226 40.05 -48.43 94.03
N LEU A 227 39.02 -47.80 94.60
CA LEU A 227 38.04 -47.01 93.84
C LEU A 227 38.70 -45.84 93.10
N ILE A 228 39.63 -45.12 93.74
CA ILE A 228 40.41 -44.05 93.10
C ILE A 228 41.24 -44.61 91.93
N LYS A 229 41.91 -45.77 92.09
CA LYS A 229 42.69 -46.38 91.00
C LYS A 229 41.80 -46.77 89.82
N GLU A 230 40.65 -47.40 90.08
CA GLU A 230 39.68 -47.72 89.04
C GLU A 230 39.12 -46.47 88.33
N LEU A 231 38.93 -45.36 89.04
CA LEU A 231 38.48 -44.10 88.44
C LEU A 231 39.55 -43.44 87.56
N LEU A 232 40.83 -43.54 87.94
CA LEU A 232 41.94 -43.09 87.10
C LEU A 232 42.03 -43.91 85.80
N GLU A 233 41.95 -45.25 85.88
CA GLU A 233 41.94 -46.13 84.71
C GLU A 233 40.74 -45.85 83.78
N LYS A 234 39.56 -45.60 84.35
CA LYS A 234 38.36 -45.20 83.58
C LYS A 234 38.53 -43.82 82.93
N ASN A 235 39.17 -42.85 83.60
CA ASN A 235 39.48 -41.55 83.02
C ASN A 235 40.49 -41.66 81.86
N GLU A 236 41.53 -42.49 81.97
CA GLU A 236 42.51 -42.70 80.90
C GLU A 236 41.84 -43.29 79.64
N VAL A 237 40.93 -44.26 79.81
CA VAL A 237 40.12 -44.81 78.71
C VAL A 237 39.17 -43.77 78.10
N LEU A 238 38.54 -42.92 78.92
CA LEU A 238 37.69 -41.82 78.45
C LEU A 238 38.49 -40.73 77.71
N GLU A 239 39.69 -40.40 78.17
CA GLU A 239 40.57 -39.42 77.51
C GLU A 239 41.07 -39.94 76.15
N ASN A 240 41.45 -41.23 76.08
CA ASN A 240 41.88 -41.86 74.84
C ASN A 240 40.74 -42.05 73.83
N THR A 241 39.51 -42.34 74.29
CA THR A 241 38.34 -42.40 73.40
C THR A 241 37.89 -41.01 72.94
N ASN A 242 38.00 -39.97 73.77
CA ASN A 242 37.80 -38.58 73.32
C ASN A 242 38.82 -38.18 72.24
N LYS A 243 40.13 -38.45 72.44
CA LYS A 243 41.17 -38.17 71.44
C LYS A 243 40.89 -38.89 70.10
N ALA A 244 40.41 -40.13 70.14
CA ALA A 244 40.01 -40.87 68.95
C ALA A 244 38.78 -40.24 68.25
N LEU A 245 37.78 -39.80 69.02
CA LEU A 245 36.60 -39.10 68.50
C LEU A 245 36.95 -37.74 67.89
N GLU A 246 37.83 -36.95 68.52
CA GLU A 246 38.33 -35.70 67.96
C GLU A 246 39.10 -35.93 66.66
N PHE A 247 39.98 -36.94 66.62
CA PHE A 247 40.69 -37.29 65.38
C PHE A 247 39.74 -37.70 64.25
N SER A 248 38.70 -38.50 64.54
CA SER A 248 37.69 -38.87 63.54
C SER A 248 36.88 -37.67 63.06
N LYS A 249 36.40 -36.81 63.98
CA LYS A 249 35.68 -35.57 63.63
C LYS A 249 36.55 -34.63 62.79
N ASN A 250 37.80 -34.40 63.18
CA ASN A 250 38.72 -33.55 62.44
C ASN A 250 39.03 -34.09 61.03
N LYS A 251 39.09 -35.42 60.88
CA LYS A 251 39.20 -36.08 59.56
C LYS A 251 37.96 -35.89 58.70
N GLU A 252 36.75 -36.03 59.25
CA GLU A 252 35.49 -35.78 58.55
C GLU A 252 35.32 -34.31 58.18
N ILE A 253 35.68 -33.38 59.08
CA ILE A 253 35.71 -31.94 58.82
C ILE A 253 36.70 -31.61 57.70
N ALA A 254 37.89 -32.24 57.67
CA ALA A 254 38.86 -32.03 56.59
C ALA A 254 38.35 -32.56 55.23
N ILE A 255 37.68 -33.71 55.21
CA ILE A 255 37.09 -34.29 53.98
C ILE A 255 35.93 -33.43 53.48
N THR A 256 35.03 -33.00 54.36
CA THR A 256 33.87 -32.17 54.00
C THR A 256 34.28 -30.74 53.60
N ALA A 257 35.29 -30.14 54.23
CA ALA A 257 35.87 -28.88 53.78
C ALA A 257 36.54 -29.01 52.40
N SER A 258 37.15 -30.16 52.10
CA SER A 258 37.73 -30.43 50.77
C SER A 258 36.66 -30.57 49.69
N SER A 259 35.58 -31.32 49.93
CA SER A 259 34.49 -31.45 48.97
C SER A 259 33.68 -30.16 48.79
N LEU A 260 33.46 -29.39 49.87
CA LEU A 260 32.87 -28.04 49.81
C LEU A 260 33.70 -27.14 48.88
N LYS A 261 35.02 -27.11 49.06
CA LYS A 261 35.93 -26.29 48.24
C LYS A 261 35.95 -26.68 46.75
N ILE A 262 35.79 -27.97 46.45
CA ILE A 262 35.63 -28.45 45.06
C ILE A 262 34.30 -27.96 44.49
N ALA A 263 33.20 -28.07 45.25
CA ALA A 263 31.89 -27.57 44.83
C ALA A 263 31.88 -26.04 44.65
N GLU A 264 32.56 -25.27 45.51
CA GLU A 264 32.73 -23.82 45.36
C GLU A 264 33.47 -23.46 44.06
N GLN A 265 34.53 -24.20 43.72
CA GLN A 265 35.26 -24.02 42.46
C GLN A 265 34.41 -24.39 41.23
N GLU A 266 33.65 -25.47 41.31
CA GLU A 266 32.74 -25.89 40.25
C GLU A 266 31.61 -24.87 40.04
N ILE A 267 30.96 -24.42 41.12
CA ILE A 267 29.95 -23.34 41.10
C ILE A 267 30.54 -22.06 40.49
N SER A 268 31.76 -21.66 40.87
CA SER A 268 32.42 -20.48 40.30
C SER A 268 32.68 -20.63 38.79
N SER A 269 33.06 -21.83 38.33
CA SER A 269 33.23 -22.12 36.91
C SER A 269 31.91 -22.09 36.13
N LEU A 270 30.83 -22.62 36.71
CA LEU A 270 29.48 -22.62 36.14
C LEU A 270 28.89 -21.21 36.07
N GLN A 271 29.09 -20.40 37.13
CA GLN A 271 28.73 -18.98 37.15
C GLN A 271 29.43 -18.21 36.02
N LYS A 272 30.74 -18.44 35.82
CA LYS A 272 31.46 -17.83 34.69
C LYS A 272 30.90 -18.29 33.34
N ASN A 273 30.62 -19.59 33.17
CA ASN A 273 30.05 -20.10 31.93
C ASN A 273 28.66 -19.52 31.63
N ILE A 274 27.83 -19.29 32.65
CA ILE A 274 26.53 -18.60 32.54
C ILE A 274 26.73 -17.13 32.13
N GLU A 275 27.71 -16.44 32.71
CA GLU A 275 28.05 -15.05 32.37
C GLU A 275 28.54 -14.91 30.91
N ASP A 276 29.40 -15.84 30.46
CA ASP A 276 29.90 -15.88 29.08
C ASP A 276 28.83 -16.37 28.07
N LEU A 277 27.79 -17.10 28.53
CA LEU A 277 26.62 -17.43 27.71
C LEU A 277 25.68 -16.23 27.56
N LYS A 278 25.36 -15.52 28.65
CA LYS A 278 24.57 -14.28 28.62
C LYS A 278 25.15 -13.24 27.67
N LYS A 279 26.47 -13.03 27.69
CA LYS A 279 27.13 -12.08 26.78
C LYS A 279 26.94 -12.46 25.31
N ARG A 280 27.02 -13.76 24.96
CA ARG A 280 26.70 -14.21 23.59
C ARG A 280 25.22 -14.07 23.24
N GLU A 281 24.32 -14.23 24.20
CA GLU A 281 22.89 -14.01 24.01
C GLU A 281 22.57 -12.51 23.79
N GLU A 282 23.23 -11.62 24.55
CA GLU A 282 23.17 -10.17 24.37
C GLU A 282 23.79 -9.74 23.01
N GLU A 283 24.98 -10.23 22.66
CA GLU A 283 25.62 -10.00 21.35
C GLU A 283 24.74 -10.49 20.19
N TYR A 284 24.12 -11.66 20.32
CA TYR A 284 23.21 -12.20 19.32
C TYR A 284 21.91 -11.39 19.22
N ALA A 285 21.34 -10.95 20.35
CA ALA A 285 20.17 -10.08 20.37
C ALA A 285 20.45 -8.70 19.76
N ILE A 286 21.63 -8.13 20.01
CA ILE A 286 22.12 -6.89 19.37
C ILE A 286 22.26 -7.10 17.86
N SER A 287 22.98 -8.14 17.42
CA SER A 287 23.17 -8.41 15.99
C SER A 287 21.84 -8.68 15.26
N LEU A 288 20.90 -9.37 15.90
CA LEU A 288 19.55 -9.59 15.36
C LEU A 288 18.75 -8.27 15.27
N ALA A 289 18.89 -7.37 16.25
CA ALA A 289 18.27 -6.05 16.22
C ALA A 289 18.89 -5.13 15.16
N GLU A 290 20.21 -5.15 14.98
CA GLU A 290 20.93 -4.41 13.94
C GLU A 290 20.54 -4.89 12.54
N ASN A 291 20.49 -6.21 12.33
CA ASN A 291 20.07 -6.81 11.06
C ASN A 291 18.61 -6.45 10.74
N LYS A 292 17.71 -6.58 11.73
CA LYS A 292 16.31 -6.14 11.60
C LYS A 292 16.18 -4.65 11.31
N LEU A 293 17.03 -3.79 11.91
CA LEU A 293 17.06 -2.36 11.63
C LEU A 293 17.58 -2.06 10.23
N SER A 294 18.56 -2.82 9.72
CA SER A 294 19.07 -2.71 8.36
C SER A 294 17.99 -3.09 7.34
N ILE A 295 17.29 -4.21 7.55
CA ILE A 295 16.16 -4.65 6.71
C ILE A 295 15.03 -3.61 6.74
N HIS A 296 14.72 -3.01 7.89
CA HIS A 296 13.73 -1.94 7.97
C HIS A 296 14.14 -0.68 7.21
N LYS A 297 15.42 -0.29 7.21
CA LYS A 297 15.92 0.83 6.40
C LYS A 297 15.83 0.53 4.90
N GLU A 298 16.28 -0.65 4.49
CA GLU A 298 16.18 -1.05 3.07
C GLU A 298 14.71 -1.09 2.60
N LEU A 299 13.80 -1.57 3.45
CA LEU A 299 12.36 -1.50 3.18
C LEU A 299 11.82 -0.07 3.15
N GLU A 300 12.28 0.84 4.01
CA GLU A 300 11.88 2.26 4.00
C GLU A 300 12.39 2.99 2.74
N ASP A 301 13.64 2.74 2.33
CA ASP A 301 14.22 3.23 1.07
C ASP A 301 13.46 2.65 -0.15
N LYS A 302 13.08 1.37 -0.12
CA LYS A 302 12.26 0.75 -1.17
C LYS A 302 10.80 1.22 -1.17
N GLU A 303 10.20 1.53 -0.02
CA GLU A 303 8.89 2.20 0.03
C GLU A 303 8.97 3.62 -0.54
N ALA A 304 10.06 4.35 -0.30
CA ALA A 304 10.30 5.66 -0.90
C ALA A 304 10.48 5.59 -2.43
N GLU A 305 11.25 4.60 -2.94
CA GLU A 305 11.38 4.34 -4.38
C GLU A 305 10.05 3.92 -5.02
N ILE A 306 9.28 3.02 -4.38
CA ILE A 306 7.95 2.64 -4.85
C ILE A 306 6.99 3.84 -4.83
N LYS A 307 7.15 4.77 -3.88
CA LYS A 307 6.33 5.99 -3.81
C LYS A 307 6.67 6.95 -4.95
N SER A 308 7.95 7.23 -5.23
CA SER A 308 8.34 8.10 -6.33
C SER A 308 7.98 7.50 -7.71
N LEU A 309 8.09 6.18 -7.87
CA LEU A 309 7.62 5.48 -9.07
C LEU A 309 6.10 5.51 -9.24
N LYS A 310 5.32 5.47 -8.15
CA LYS A 310 3.86 5.68 -8.22
C LYS A 310 3.51 7.13 -8.58
N GLU A 311 4.28 8.10 -8.09
CA GLU A 311 4.10 9.52 -8.37
C GLU A 311 4.43 9.84 -9.83
N SER A 312 5.53 9.32 -10.37
CA SER A 312 5.86 9.46 -11.80
C SER A 312 4.87 8.74 -12.73
N VAL A 313 4.42 7.53 -12.37
CA VAL A 313 3.34 6.85 -13.10
C VAL A 313 2.04 7.66 -13.05
N SER A 314 1.70 8.29 -11.91
CA SER A 314 0.52 9.16 -11.83
C SER A 314 0.65 10.41 -12.70
N ILE A 315 1.84 11.00 -12.78
CA ILE A 315 2.13 12.16 -13.66
C ILE A 315 1.97 11.75 -15.12
N SER A 316 2.59 10.66 -15.56
CA SER A 316 2.43 10.18 -16.94
C SER A 316 1.02 9.67 -17.26
N GLN A 317 0.25 9.23 -16.26
CA GLN A 317 -1.18 8.96 -16.42
C GLN A 317 -1.97 10.25 -16.70
N THR A 318 -1.66 11.37 -16.01
CA THR A 318 -2.26 12.68 -16.30
C THR A 318 -1.81 13.24 -17.65
N GLU A 319 -0.52 13.18 -17.98
CA GLU A 319 0.01 13.59 -19.30
C GLU A 319 -0.65 12.80 -20.44
N HIS A 320 -0.83 11.48 -20.27
CA HIS A 320 -1.52 10.65 -21.27
C HIS A 320 -3.00 11.01 -21.39
N ASN A 321 -3.68 11.38 -20.30
CA ASN A 321 -5.06 11.87 -20.36
C ASN A 321 -5.17 13.23 -21.08
N GLU A 322 -4.23 14.15 -20.87
CA GLU A 322 -4.16 15.43 -21.58
C GLU A 322 -3.84 15.24 -23.07
N LEU A 323 -2.88 14.37 -23.40
CA LEU A 323 -2.58 13.98 -24.79
C LEU A 323 -3.79 13.32 -25.46
N ASN A 324 -4.54 12.46 -24.77
CA ASN A 324 -5.78 11.88 -25.29
C ASN A 324 -6.87 12.93 -25.52
N LYS A 325 -6.95 13.98 -24.69
CA LYS A 325 -7.84 15.13 -24.92
C LYS A 325 -7.43 15.89 -26.18
N ILE A 326 -6.15 16.21 -26.35
CA ILE A 326 -5.59 16.89 -27.54
C ILE A 326 -5.80 16.03 -28.81
N ILE A 327 -5.62 14.71 -28.72
CA ILE A 327 -5.87 13.77 -29.83
C ILE A 327 -7.36 13.77 -30.22
N ASN A 328 -8.29 13.82 -29.26
CA ASN A 328 -9.72 13.86 -29.56
C ASN A 328 -10.16 15.23 -30.10
N GLU A 329 -9.61 16.33 -29.61
CA GLU A 329 -9.79 17.67 -30.20
C GLU A 329 -9.25 17.71 -31.64
N SER A 330 -8.09 17.10 -31.90
CA SER A 330 -7.50 16.98 -33.23
C SER A 330 -8.36 16.12 -34.18
N LYS A 331 -8.91 15.00 -33.70
CA LYS A 331 -9.86 14.17 -34.47
C LYS A 331 -11.13 14.93 -34.82
N ASN A 332 -11.71 15.67 -33.87
CA ASN A 332 -12.88 16.50 -34.13
C ASN A 332 -12.57 17.57 -35.19
N LYS A 333 -11.40 18.22 -35.12
CA LYS A 333 -10.96 19.19 -36.12
C LYS A 333 -10.71 18.56 -37.50
N ILE A 334 -10.24 17.31 -37.57
CA ILE A 334 -10.15 16.54 -38.82
C ILE A 334 -11.54 16.27 -39.39
N VAL A 335 -12.50 15.84 -38.58
CA VAL A 335 -13.89 15.60 -39.04
C VAL A 335 -14.56 16.89 -39.52
N GLU A 336 -14.33 18.03 -38.86
CA GLU A 336 -14.76 19.35 -39.34
C GLU A 336 -14.16 19.68 -40.71
N LEU A 337 -12.85 19.49 -40.90
CA LEU A 337 -12.16 19.72 -42.18
C LEU A 337 -12.57 18.73 -43.28
N GLU A 338 -12.92 17.49 -42.93
CA GLU A 338 -13.47 16.51 -43.87
C GLU A 338 -14.89 16.88 -44.32
N ASN A 339 -15.72 17.41 -43.40
CA ASN A 339 -17.03 17.96 -43.72
C ASN A 339 -16.91 19.20 -44.61
N GLU A 340 -16.05 20.17 -44.28
CA GLU A 340 -15.76 21.35 -45.12
C GLU A 340 -15.24 20.95 -46.51
N ARG A 341 -14.34 19.96 -46.59
CA ARG A 341 -13.87 19.38 -47.85
C ARG A 341 -15.01 18.73 -48.64
N SER A 342 -15.96 18.05 -47.99
CA SER A 342 -17.11 17.46 -48.67
C SER A 342 -18.06 18.52 -49.25
N ALA A 343 -18.24 19.64 -48.55
CA ALA A 343 -18.98 20.80 -49.05
C ALA A 343 -18.26 21.44 -50.25
N MET A 344 -16.97 21.76 -50.13
CA MET A 344 -16.20 22.31 -51.27
C MET A 344 -16.10 21.36 -52.47
N LEU A 345 -16.13 20.03 -52.27
CA LEU A 345 -16.23 19.07 -53.38
C LEU A 345 -17.59 19.14 -54.08
N LYS A 346 -18.68 19.31 -53.33
CA LYS A 346 -20.02 19.53 -53.90
C LYS A 346 -20.06 20.84 -54.69
N ASP A 347 -19.58 21.93 -54.10
CA ASP A 347 -19.52 23.24 -54.75
C ASP A 347 -18.64 23.19 -56.01
N LEU A 348 -17.52 22.46 -55.99
CA LEU A 348 -16.67 22.22 -57.16
C LEU A 348 -17.38 21.41 -58.25
N THR A 349 -18.21 20.42 -57.91
CA THR A 349 -19.03 19.71 -58.92
C THR A 349 -20.12 20.60 -59.51
N GLU A 350 -20.73 21.49 -58.72
CA GLU A 350 -21.69 22.48 -59.21
C GLU A 350 -21.02 23.51 -60.14
N VAL A 351 -19.88 24.07 -59.73
CA VAL A 351 -19.04 24.97 -60.55
C VAL A 351 -18.59 24.30 -61.84
N ASN A 352 -18.21 23.01 -61.82
CA ASN A 352 -17.90 22.27 -63.04
C ASN A 352 -19.13 22.11 -63.95
N SER A 353 -20.32 21.84 -63.40
CA SER A 353 -21.56 21.78 -64.19
C SER A 353 -21.92 23.13 -64.83
N LEU A 354 -21.68 24.23 -64.12
CA LEU A 354 -21.84 25.60 -64.64
C LEU A 354 -20.79 25.90 -65.70
N ARG A 355 -19.55 25.42 -65.53
CA ARG A 355 -18.47 25.56 -66.51
C ARG A 355 -18.76 24.81 -67.81
N THR A 356 -19.37 23.63 -67.75
CA THR A 356 -19.86 22.91 -68.95
C THR A 356 -20.94 23.72 -69.66
N LYS A 357 -21.95 24.23 -68.93
CA LYS A 357 -23.01 25.08 -69.50
C LYS A 357 -22.46 26.38 -70.11
N ILE A 358 -21.44 27.00 -69.48
CA ILE A 358 -20.74 28.16 -70.04
C ILE A 358 -19.96 27.79 -71.30
N HIS A 359 -19.41 26.58 -71.39
CA HIS A 359 -18.75 26.09 -72.60
C HIS A 359 -19.75 25.81 -73.73
N GLU A 360 -20.89 25.19 -73.43
CA GLU A 360 -22.02 25.00 -74.36
C GLU A 360 -22.51 26.36 -74.91
N ILE A 361 -22.83 27.31 -74.02
CA ILE A 361 -23.23 28.68 -74.39
C ILE A 361 -22.12 29.40 -75.18
N SER A 362 -20.84 29.13 -74.91
CA SER A 362 -19.72 29.67 -75.69
C SER A 362 -19.65 29.06 -77.09
N LEU A 363 -19.93 27.76 -77.22
CA LEU A 363 -20.03 27.06 -78.51
C LEU A 363 -21.18 27.65 -79.35
N ASP A 364 -22.36 27.81 -78.75
CA ASP A 364 -23.53 28.42 -79.39
C ASP A 364 -23.26 29.86 -79.82
N ASN A 365 -22.60 30.67 -78.97
CA ASN A 365 -22.18 32.03 -79.34
C ASN A 365 -21.17 32.04 -80.50
N ASN A 366 -20.25 31.07 -80.57
CA ASN A 366 -19.33 30.96 -81.71
C ASN A 366 -20.07 30.59 -83.01
N VAL A 367 -21.04 29.67 -82.94
CA VAL A 367 -21.92 29.33 -84.09
C VAL A 367 -22.75 30.55 -84.53
N LEU A 368 -23.31 31.31 -83.58
CA LEU A 368 -24.04 32.55 -83.89
C LEU A 368 -23.13 33.63 -84.50
N LEU A 369 -21.88 33.76 -84.02
CA LEU A 369 -20.90 34.68 -84.61
C LEU A 369 -20.46 34.26 -86.02
N GLU A 370 -20.36 32.97 -86.30
CA GLU A 370 -20.09 32.46 -87.65
C GLU A 370 -21.30 32.70 -88.58
N GLN A 371 -22.53 32.45 -88.10
CA GLN A 371 -23.75 32.80 -88.82
C GLN A 371 -23.82 34.29 -89.15
N ILE A 372 -23.56 35.18 -88.18
CA ILE A 372 -23.51 36.64 -88.39
C ILE A 372 -22.49 36.98 -89.48
N LYS A 373 -21.27 36.42 -89.44
CA LYS A 373 -20.27 36.60 -90.51
C LYS A 373 -20.77 36.14 -91.88
N THR A 374 -21.51 35.02 -91.97
CA THR A 374 -22.09 34.60 -93.26
C THR A 374 -23.20 35.54 -93.73
N PHE A 375 -23.99 36.12 -92.83
CA PHE A 375 -24.99 37.12 -93.18
C PHE A 375 -24.34 38.44 -93.64
N ASP A 376 -23.28 38.90 -92.96
CA ASP A 376 -22.53 40.10 -93.37
C ASP A 376 -21.83 39.89 -94.73
N ASN A 377 -21.23 38.72 -94.98
CA ASN A 377 -20.65 38.38 -96.29
C ASN A 377 -21.72 38.33 -97.40
N ASN A 378 -22.87 37.71 -97.13
CA ASN A 378 -23.98 37.67 -98.09
C ASN A 378 -24.57 39.06 -98.34
N LYS A 379 -24.64 39.92 -97.30
CA LYS A 379 -25.04 41.31 -97.44
C LYS A 379 -24.03 42.10 -98.28
N GLY A 380 -22.73 41.96 -98.02
CA GLY A 380 -21.68 42.60 -98.81
C GLY A 380 -21.77 42.24 -100.30
N ARG A 381 -22.03 40.97 -100.60
CA ARG A 381 -22.33 40.52 -101.96
C ARG A 381 -23.58 41.16 -102.56
N LEU A 382 -24.68 41.26 -101.81
CA LEU A 382 -25.90 41.91 -102.28
C LEU A 382 -25.71 43.43 -102.49
N ASP A 383 -24.92 44.08 -101.65
CA ASP A 383 -24.52 45.49 -101.80
C ASP A 383 -23.64 45.69 -103.05
N GLU A 384 -22.76 44.74 -103.38
CA GLU A 384 -21.96 44.73 -104.63
C GLU A 384 -22.82 44.44 -105.87
N GLU A 385 -23.69 43.42 -105.83
CA GLU A 385 -24.64 43.08 -106.91
C GLU A 385 -25.59 44.26 -107.20
N TYR A 386 -26.10 44.93 -106.16
CA TYR A 386 -26.89 46.17 -106.27
C TYR A 386 -26.10 47.31 -106.93
N LYS A 387 -24.83 47.48 -106.56
CA LYS A 387 -23.96 48.54 -107.11
C LYS A 387 -23.58 48.29 -108.57
N CYS A 388 -23.42 47.03 -108.97
CA CYS A 388 -23.27 46.62 -110.36
C CYS A 388 -24.54 46.91 -111.17
N LEU A 389 -25.73 46.60 -110.63
CA LEU A 389 -27.02 46.97 -111.25
C LEU A 389 -27.20 48.49 -111.36
N GLU A 390 -26.80 49.26 -110.34
CA GLU A 390 -26.83 50.73 -110.38
C GLU A 390 -25.91 51.30 -111.46
N LEU A 391 -24.70 50.73 -111.62
CA LEU A 391 -23.76 51.09 -112.69
C LEU A 391 -24.29 50.71 -114.08
N GLN A 392 -24.91 49.53 -114.23
CA GLN A 392 -25.53 49.11 -115.48
C GLN A 392 -26.70 50.01 -115.87
N LEU A 393 -27.53 50.43 -114.91
CA LEU A 393 -28.60 51.40 -115.14
C LEU A 393 -28.07 52.79 -115.53
N LYS A 394 -26.95 53.22 -114.94
CA LYS A 394 -26.24 54.46 -115.31
C LYS A 394 -25.63 54.37 -116.71
N GLN A 395 -25.11 53.20 -117.11
CA GLN A 395 -24.64 52.98 -118.48
C GLN A 395 -25.80 52.98 -119.48
N GLU A 396 -26.88 52.23 -119.24
CA GLU A 396 -28.06 52.24 -120.11
C GLU A 396 -28.66 53.63 -120.29
N THR A 397 -28.70 54.45 -119.24
CA THR A 397 -29.22 55.82 -119.32
C THR A 397 -28.26 56.76 -120.06
N ALA A 398 -26.94 56.59 -119.91
CA ALA A 398 -25.94 57.30 -120.72
C ALA A 398 -26.00 56.90 -122.22
N GLU A 399 -26.18 55.61 -122.52
CA GLU A 399 -26.35 55.12 -123.90
C GLU A 399 -27.66 55.63 -124.52
N LYS A 400 -28.77 55.65 -123.78
CA LYS A 400 -30.04 56.25 -124.22
C LYS A 400 -29.91 57.75 -124.47
N LEU A 401 -29.18 58.49 -123.62
CA LEU A 401 -28.88 59.92 -123.84
C LEU A 401 -28.02 60.12 -125.09
N ALA A 402 -26.93 59.36 -125.26
CA ALA A 402 -26.09 59.44 -126.45
C ALA A 402 -26.85 59.07 -127.75
N MET A 403 -27.84 58.17 -127.66
CA MET A 403 -28.74 57.85 -128.78
C MET A 403 -29.75 58.98 -129.05
N ILE A 404 -30.24 59.67 -128.02
CA ILE A 404 -31.06 60.88 -128.15
C ILE A 404 -30.25 62.01 -128.80
N ASP A 405 -29.04 62.30 -128.33
CA ASP A 405 -28.17 63.33 -128.94
C ASP A 405 -27.83 63.00 -130.39
N ARG A 406 -27.59 61.72 -130.70
CA ARG A 406 -27.40 61.25 -132.08
C ARG A 406 -28.67 61.44 -132.93
N ASN A 407 -29.86 61.20 -132.37
CA ASN A 407 -31.12 61.43 -133.06
C ASN A 407 -31.37 62.93 -133.27
N VAL A 408 -31.12 63.79 -132.29
CA VAL A 408 -31.20 65.26 -132.41
C VAL A 408 -30.20 65.78 -133.44
N TYR A 409 -28.98 65.24 -133.49
CA TYR A 409 -28.02 65.54 -134.56
C TYR A 409 -28.51 65.08 -135.94
N LEU A 410 -29.14 63.90 -136.04
CA LEU A 410 -29.73 63.40 -137.28
C LEU A 410 -30.98 64.20 -137.69
N GLU A 411 -31.80 64.67 -136.78
CA GLU A 411 -32.93 65.57 -137.05
C GLU A 411 -32.45 66.97 -137.46
N SER A 412 -31.42 67.50 -136.81
CA SER A 412 -30.74 68.74 -137.22
C SER A 412 -30.11 68.60 -138.60
N ARG A 413 -29.48 67.45 -138.89
CA ARG A 413 -28.92 67.16 -140.22
C ARG A 413 -30.00 66.93 -141.27
N ASN A 414 -31.12 66.31 -140.92
CA ASN A 414 -32.27 66.13 -141.79
C ASN A 414 -32.99 67.45 -142.07
N THR A 415 -33.08 68.37 -141.10
CA THR A 415 -33.62 69.72 -141.31
C THR A 415 -32.66 70.60 -142.12
N GLN A 416 -31.34 70.48 -141.94
CA GLN A 416 -30.36 71.05 -142.88
C GLN A 416 -30.52 70.47 -144.29
N LEU A 417 -30.76 69.16 -144.43
CA LEU A 417 -30.95 68.51 -145.72
C LEU A 417 -32.31 68.84 -146.35
N THR A 418 -33.39 69.06 -145.59
CA THR A 418 -34.66 69.57 -146.14
C THR A 418 -34.58 71.05 -146.45
N GLU A 419 -33.87 71.88 -145.69
CA GLU A 419 -33.55 73.25 -146.09
C GLU A 419 -32.70 73.30 -147.35
N GLU A 420 -31.65 72.49 -147.44
CA GLU A 420 -30.86 72.33 -148.66
C GLU A 420 -31.73 71.82 -149.81
N ASN A 421 -32.65 70.89 -149.57
CA ASN A 421 -33.57 70.39 -150.61
C ASN A 421 -34.69 71.38 -150.95
N ILE A 422 -35.05 72.33 -150.08
CA ILE A 422 -35.96 73.45 -150.39
C ILE A 422 -35.22 74.54 -151.17
N LYS A 423 -33.98 74.85 -150.80
CA LYS A 423 -33.10 75.78 -151.54
C LYS A 423 -32.74 75.20 -152.92
N LYS A 424 -32.42 73.90 -152.98
CA LYS A 424 -32.26 73.15 -154.24
C LYS A 424 -33.58 73.00 -154.98
N SER A 425 -34.73 72.78 -154.33
CA SER A 425 -36.04 72.71 -155.02
C SER A 425 -36.44 74.07 -155.60
N THR A 426 -36.23 75.18 -154.91
CA THR A 426 -36.48 76.52 -155.48
C THR A 426 -35.50 76.85 -156.61
N HIS A 427 -34.25 76.40 -156.51
CA HIS A 427 -33.30 76.49 -157.63
C HIS A 427 -33.66 75.54 -158.78
N ILE A 428 -34.10 74.33 -158.50
CA ILE A 428 -34.58 73.32 -159.47
C ILE A 428 -35.84 73.84 -160.15
N ASN A 429 -36.84 74.38 -159.46
CA ASN A 429 -37.99 75.02 -160.09
C ASN A 429 -37.57 76.19 -161.02
N SER A 430 -36.50 76.93 -160.68
CA SER A 430 -35.92 77.97 -161.55
C SER A 430 -35.11 77.41 -162.73
N LEU A 431 -34.57 76.19 -162.61
CA LEU A 431 -33.78 75.50 -163.62
C LEU A 431 -34.62 74.55 -164.47
N GLU A 432 -35.74 74.01 -164.00
CA GLU A 432 -36.73 73.22 -164.76
C GLU A 432 -37.47 74.12 -165.75
N ALA A 433 -37.71 75.38 -165.37
CA ALA A 433 -38.11 76.44 -166.28
C ALA A 433 -37.05 76.78 -167.36
N GLN A 434 -35.83 76.22 -167.28
CA GLN A 434 -34.74 76.38 -168.24
C GLN A 434 -34.28 75.04 -168.87
N LEU A 435 -34.60 73.90 -168.24
CA LEU A 435 -34.30 72.53 -168.69
C LEU A 435 -35.47 71.89 -169.44
N LEU A 436 -36.66 72.51 -169.43
CA LEU A 436 -37.71 72.23 -170.42
C LEU A 436 -37.28 72.56 -171.86
N GLU A 437 -36.21 73.33 -172.05
CA GLU A 437 -35.70 73.73 -173.37
C GLU A 437 -34.40 73.01 -173.79
N LEU A 438 -33.60 72.44 -172.85
CA LEU A 438 -32.26 71.97 -173.18
C LEU A 438 -31.82 70.62 -172.54
N ASN A 439 -32.24 69.52 -173.19
CA ASN A 439 -31.87 68.11 -172.93
C ASN A 439 -32.59 67.47 -171.72
N ALA A 440 -33.30 66.34 -171.85
CA ALA A 440 -33.39 65.38 -172.95
C ALA A 440 -32.06 64.71 -173.38
N LYS A 441 -31.22 64.33 -172.39
CA LYS A 441 -30.29 63.16 -172.43
C LYS A 441 -29.62 62.88 -171.07
N ILE A 442 -30.05 61.77 -170.43
CA ILE A 442 -29.22 60.70 -169.80
C ILE A 442 -28.15 61.15 -168.76
N GLU A 443 -28.17 60.86 -167.45
CA GLU A 443 -28.77 59.81 -166.57
C GLU A 443 -27.95 58.52 -166.33
N SER A 444 -27.87 58.09 -165.05
CA SER A 444 -27.38 56.80 -164.46
C SER A 444 -25.85 56.57 -164.24
N ILE A 445 -25.34 55.66 -163.36
CA ILE A 445 -25.69 55.23 -161.97
C ILE A 445 -24.57 54.29 -161.35
N GLN A 446 -24.57 54.04 -160.01
CA GLN A 446 -23.99 52.87 -159.25
C GLN A 446 -22.44 52.73 -159.04
N ALA A 447 -21.89 52.00 -158.03
CA ALA A 447 -22.40 51.26 -156.83
C ALA A 447 -21.30 50.95 -155.74
N HIS A 448 -21.65 50.18 -154.69
CA HIS A 448 -20.86 49.76 -153.51
C HIS A 448 -20.60 48.21 -153.49
N LYS A 449 -20.16 47.45 -152.46
CA LYS A 449 -19.97 47.64 -150.98
C LYS A 449 -19.07 46.50 -150.37
N SER A 450 -18.77 46.56 -149.06
CA SER A 450 -18.19 45.50 -148.19
C SER A 450 -19.01 45.34 -146.86
N ASP A 451 -18.66 44.62 -145.77
CA ASP A 451 -17.38 44.07 -145.22
C ASP A 451 -17.60 43.05 -144.06
N GLY A 452 -16.54 42.35 -143.56
CA GLY A 452 -16.44 41.84 -142.17
C GLY A 452 -16.22 40.32 -141.89
N GLU A 453 -15.31 39.98 -140.94
CA GLU A 453 -15.12 38.60 -140.39
C GLU A 453 -14.49 38.51 -138.96
N THR A 454 -14.33 39.62 -138.21
CA THR A 454 -13.46 39.69 -137.01
C THR A 454 -14.12 39.53 -135.62
N ALA A 455 -15.41 39.20 -135.54
CA ALA A 455 -16.16 39.25 -134.27
C ALA A 455 -16.10 37.95 -133.42
N GLU A 456 -16.24 36.78 -134.05
CA GLU A 456 -16.59 35.55 -133.33
C GLU A 456 -15.46 34.98 -132.45
N LEU A 457 -14.21 35.07 -132.90
CA LEU A 457 -13.05 34.56 -132.16
C LEU A 457 -12.89 35.24 -130.79
N LYS A 458 -13.24 36.52 -130.67
CA LYS A 458 -13.09 37.29 -129.43
C LYS A 458 -14.09 36.85 -128.35
N ILE A 459 -15.30 36.45 -128.76
CA ILE A 459 -16.32 35.92 -127.84
C ILE A 459 -15.86 34.57 -127.29
N LYS A 460 -15.28 33.72 -128.14
CA LYS A 460 -14.86 32.36 -127.77
C LYS A 460 -13.72 32.32 -126.74
N CYS A 461 -12.76 33.26 -126.82
CA CYS A 461 -11.70 33.40 -125.81
C CYS A 461 -12.25 33.85 -124.44
N ASN A 462 -13.12 34.87 -124.41
CA ASN A 462 -13.68 35.41 -123.18
C ASN A 462 -14.48 34.35 -122.38
N ASN A 463 -15.23 33.49 -123.06
CA ASN A 463 -16.02 32.45 -122.40
C ASN A 463 -15.12 31.42 -121.68
N LEU A 464 -14.05 30.96 -122.34
CA LEU A 464 -13.10 30.01 -121.75
C LEU A 464 -12.31 30.61 -120.57
N GLU A 465 -12.00 31.91 -120.62
CA GLU A 465 -11.35 32.62 -119.49
C GLU A 465 -12.28 32.67 -118.27
N SER A 466 -13.59 32.83 -118.47
CA SER A 466 -14.60 32.79 -117.40
C SER A 466 -14.73 31.39 -116.79
N GLU A 467 -14.83 30.36 -117.64
CA GLU A 467 -14.99 28.96 -117.26
C GLU A 467 -13.78 28.48 -116.40
N ILE A 468 -12.56 28.80 -116.83
CA ILE A 468 -11.31 28.56 -116.06
C ILE A 468 -11.29 29.31 -114.72
N GLN A 469 -11.86 30.52 -114.65
CA GLN A 469 -11.87 31.31 -113.42
C GLN A 469 -12.93 30.83 -112.42
N GLU A 470 -14.05 30.28 -112.89
CA GLU A 470 -15.04 29.59 -112.05
C GLU A 470 -14.47 28.29 -111.47
N GLU A 471 -13.82 27.44 -112.28
CA GLU A 471 -13.12 26.24 -111.80
C GLU A 471 -12.08 26.58 -110.72
N ARG A 472 -11.30 27.65 -110.89
CA ARG A 472 -10.32 28.11 -109.87
C ARG A 472 -10.97 28.50 -108.55
N VAL A 473 -12.11 29.20 -108.59
CA VAL A 473 -12.85 29.60 -107.38
C VAL A 473 -13.42 28.37 -106.67
N GLU A 474 -13.84 27.35 -107.41
CA GLU A 474 -14.29 26.08 -106.83
C GLU A 474 -13.14 25.25 -106.24
N LEU A 475 -11.97 25.24 -106.91
CA LEU A 475 -10.74 24.62 -106.41
C LEU A 475 -10.28 25.22 -105.07
N VAL A 476 -10.34 26.56 -104.92
CA VAL A 476 -10.00 27.24 -103.66
C VAL A 476 -10.99 26.88 -102.55
N LYS A 477 -12.30 26.80 -102.83
CA LYS A 477 -13.30 26.34 -101.85
C LYS A 477 -13.00 24.92 -101.37
N LEU A 478 -12.77 23.99 -102.32
CA LEU A 478 -12.40 22.60 -102.03
C LEU A 478 -11.12 22.53 -101.19
N GLN A 479 -10.13 23.38 -101.47
CA GLN A 479 -8.89 23.43 -100.71
C GLN A 479 -9.11 23.90 -99.26
N THR A 480 -9.91 24.95 -99.03
CA THR A 480 -10.30 25.34 -97.65
C THR A 480 -11.15 24.30 -96.93
N GLU A 481 -11.97 23.53 -97.65
CA GLU A 481 -12.78 22.45 -97.06
C GLU A 481 -11.90 21.25 -96.67
N ILE A 482 -10.87 20.93 -97.47
CA ILE A 482 -9.84 19.95 -97.13
C ILE A 482 -9.03 20.40 -95.90
N GLU A 483 -8.65 21.68 -95.82
CA GLU A 483 -7.93 22.22 -94.65
C GLU A 483 -8.77 22.14 -93.36
N LYS A 484 -10.07 22.46 -93.42
CA LYS A 484 -11.00 22.24 -92.29
C LYS A 484 -11.09 20.76 -91.91
N LEU A 485 -11.23 19.85 -92.88
CA LEU A 485 -11.33 18.42 -92.64
C LEU A 485 -10.04 17.85 -92.02
N LEU A 486 -8.87 18.33 -92.42
CA LEU A 486 -7.57 17.97 -91.82
C LEU A 486 -7.47 18.46 -90.36
N TYR A 487 -7.84 19.71 -90.09
CA TYR A 487 -7.87 20.23 -88.72
C TYR A 487 -8.86 19.47 -87.82
N HIS A 488 -10.03 19.11 -88.36
CA HIS A 488 -11.00 18.27 -87.65
C HIS A 488 -10.45 16.87 -87.40
N HIS A 489 -9.77 16.25 -88.38
CA HIS A 489 -9.14 14.94 -88.23
C HIS A 489 -8.05 14.94 -87.15
N GLU A 490 -7.17 15.95 -87.13
CA GLU A 490 -6.15 16.12 -86.10
C GLU A 490 -6.76 16.32 -84.70
N THR A 491 -7.81 17.15 -84.60
CA THR A 491 -8.56 17.35 -83.33
C THR A 491 -9.17 16.04 -82.83
N LEU A 492 -9.81 15.27 -83.72
CA LEU A 492 -10.44 13.99 -83.40
C LEU A 492 -9.39 12.90 -83.07
N GLN A 493 -8.21 12.95 -83.71
CA GLN A 493 -7.09 12.06 -83.40
C GLN A 493 -6.52 12.36 -82.00
N ASN A 494 -6.38 13.63 -81.62
CA ASN A 494 -5.95 14.04 -80.28
C ASN A 494 -6.97 13.65 -79.20
N GLN A 495 -8.26 13.85 -79.45
CA GLN A 495 -9.33 13.38 -78.54
C GLN A 495 -9.33 11.85 -78.39
N ASN A 496 -9.07 11.08 -79.46
CA ASN A 496 -8.89 9.63 -79.37
C ASN A 496 -7.64 9.26 -78.56
N LEU A 497 -6.55 10.03 -78.63
CA LEU A 497 -5.36 9.79 -77.81
C LEU A 497 -5.66 9.99 -76.32
N GLU A 498 -6.31 11.10 -75.96
CA GLU A 498 -6.74 11.39 -74.58
C GLU A 498 -7.71 10.33 -74.04
N LEU A 499 -8.69 9.90 -74.84
CA LEU A 499 -9.61 8.82 -74.49
C LEU A 499 -8.88 7.49 -74.25
N ASN A 500 -7.91 7.13 -75.08
CA ASN A 500 -7.12 5.91 -74.86
C ASN A 500 -6.28 5.98 -73.58
N ILE A 501 -5.66 7.14 -73.28
CA ILE A 501 -4.92 7.36 -72.03
C ILE A 501 -5.86 7.23 -70.82
N ALA A 502 -7.05 7.84 -70.86
CA ALA A 502 -8.04 7.73 -69.79
C ALA A 502 -8.55 6.28 -69.62
N LEU A 503 -8.74 5.55 -70.72
CA LEU A 503 -9.20 4.16 -70.70
C LEU A 503 -8.12 3.22 -70.15
N ASP A 504 -6.85 3.45 -70.46
CA ASP A 504 -5.72 2.70 -69.86
C ASP A 504 -5.53 3.02 -68.37
N LEU A 505 -5.70 4.28 -67.95
CA LEU A 505 -5.73 4.62 -66.53
C LEU A 505 -6.86 3.88 -65.80
N LEU A 506 -8.08 3.86 -66.35
CA LEU A 506 -9.22 3.12 -65.80
C LEU A 506 -8.99 1.59 -65.78
N LYS A 507 -8.28 1.01 -66.75
CA LYS A 507 -7.82 -0.39 -66.68
C LYS A 507 -6.91 -0.60 -65.46
N THR A 508 -5.88 0.23 -65.30
CA THR A 508 -4.95 0.07 -64.17
C THR A 508 -5.64 0.26 -62.81
N GLU A 509 -6.60 1.19 -62.69
CA GLU A 509 -7.39 1.34 -61.47
C GLU A 509 -8.22 0.08 -61.18
N ASN A 510 -8.94 -0.45 -62.19
CA ASN A 510 -9.70 -1.69 -62.11
C ASN A 510 -8.80 -2.89 -61.69
N ASP A 511 -7.60 -3.01 -62.26
CA ASP A 511 -6.63 -4.03 -61.87
C ASP A 511 -6.22 -3.90 -60.39
N THR A 512 -6.00 -2.68 -59.88
CA THR A 512 -5.73 -2.50 -58.44
C THR A 512 -6.95 -2.81 -57.57
N LEU A 513 -8.17 -2.56 -58.05
CA LEU A 513 -9.41 -2.91 -57.35
C LEU A 513 -9.61 -4.43 -57.31
N GLN A 514 -9.31 -5.15 -58.38
CA GLN A 514 -9.32 -6.62 -58.41
C GLN A 514 -8.26 -7.22 -57.47
N GLN A 515 -7.04 -6.64 -57.42
CA GLN A 515 -6.02 -7.06 -56.44
C GLN A 515 -6.44 -6.80 -54.99
N LYS A 516 -7.13 -5.68 -54.71
CA LYS A 516 -7.73 -5.41 -53.39
C LYS A 516 -8.83 -6.43 -53.07
N LEU A 517 -9.65 -6.80 -54.04
CA LEU A 517 -10.71 -7.82 -53.90
C LEU A 517 -10.14 -9.21 -53.60
N SER A 518 -9.05 -9.63 -54.24
CA SER A 518 -8.36 -10.89 -53.93
C SER A 518 -7.90 -10.92 -52.48
N LYS A 519 -7.19 -9.87 -52.03
CA LYS A 519 -6.70 -9.76 -50.65
C LYS A 519 -7.84 -9.71 -49.61
N MET A 520 -8.98 -9.09 -49.96
CA MET A 520 -10.19 -9.12 -49.13
C MET A 520 -10.75 -10.55 -49.00
N ASN A 521 -10.73 -11.34 -50.08
CA ASN A 521 -11.18 -12.74 -50.08
C ASN A 521 -10.21 -13.65 -49.30
N GLU A 522 -8.90 -13.47 -49.44
CA GLU A 522 -7.86 -14.14 -48.65
C GLU A 522 -7.98 -13.83 -47.15
N MET A 523 -8.33 -12.58 -46.80
CA MET A 523 -8.60 -12.18 -45.42
C MET A 523 -9.89 -12.84 -44.89
N ASN A 524 -10.92 -12.97 -45.72
CA ASN A 524 -12.17 -13.65 -45.37
C ASN A 524 -11.99 -15.17 -45.17
N THR A 525 -11.13 -15.86 -45.95
CA THR A 525 -10.85 -17.29 -45.70
C THR A 525 -10.08 -17.46 -44.38
N CYS A 526 -9.08 -16.63 -44.12
CA CYS A 526 -8.36 -16.61 -42.84
C CYS A 526 -9.30 -16.35 -41.64
N PHE A 527 -10.21 -15.39 -41.75
CA PHE A 527 -11.21 -15.11 -40.71
C PHE A 527 -12.14 -16.31 -40.45
N ASN A 528 -12.53 -17.04 -41.51
CA ASN A 528 -13.34 -18.26 -41.37
C ASN A 528 -12.57 -19.42 -40.71
N GLU A 529 -11.27 -19.57 -40.97
CA GLU A 529 -10.43 -20.51 -40.22
C GLU A 529 -10.32 -20.14 -38.73
N CYS A 530 -10.07 -18.87 -38.40
CA CYS A 530 -10.03 -18.39 -37.02
C CYS A 530 -11.38 -18.61 -36.32
N LYS A 531 -12.49 -18.40 -37.02
CA LYS A 531 -13.86 -18.68 -36.55
C LYS A 531 -14.06 -20.18 -36.27
N LEU A 532 -13.59 -21.08 -37.13
CA LEU A 532 -13.62 -22.52 -36.89
C LEU A 532 -12.82 -22.92 -35.65
N LYS A 533 -11.55 -22.48 -35.55
CA LYS A 533 -10.66 -22.71 -34.40
C LYS A 533 -11.29 -22.19 -33.10
N LEU A 534 -11.96 -21.02 -33.12
CA LEU A 534 -12.73 -20.49 -32.00
C LEU A 534 -13.93 -21.39 -31.60
N THR A 535 -14.61 -22.05 -32.55
CA THR A 535 -15.68 -23.01 -32.19
C THR A 535 -15.12 -24.28 -31.55
N GLU A 536 -13.92 -24.72 -31.91
CA GLU A 536 -13.27 -25.88 -31.31
C GLU A 536 -12.78 -25.57 -29.88
N ILE A 537 -12.13 -24.42 -29.68
CA ILE A 537 -11.75 -23.94 -28.35
C ILE A 537 -12.99 -23.82 -27.43
N ARG A 538 -14.13 -23.32 -27.95
CA ARG A 538 -15.40 -23.29 -27.20
C ARG A 538 -15.94 -24.69 -26.85
N LYS A 539 -15.76 -25.71 -27.71
CA LYS A 539 -16.11 -27.10 -27.37
C LYS A 539 -15.21 -27.62 -26.24
N MET A 540 -13.90 -27.40 -26.32
CA MET A 540 -12.94 -27.83 -25.28
C MET A 540 -13.20 -27.18 -23.93
N ILE A 541 -13.50 -25.87 -23.91
CA ILE A 541 -13.90 -25.15 -22.69
C ILE A 541 -15.20 -25.72 -22.09
N ASN A 542 -16.18 -26.07 -22.92
CA ASN A 542 -17.43 -26.69 -22.44
C ASN A 542 -17.21 -28.09 -21.85
N ILE A 543 -16.28 -28.89 -22.40
CA ILE A 543 -15.90 -30.20 -21.84
C ILE A 543 -15.21 -29.99 -20.48
N ALA A 544 -14.15 -29.19 -20.42
CA ALA A 544 -13.44 -28.91 -19.17
C ALA A 544 -14.33 -28.29 -18.07
N SER A 545 -15.31 -27.47 -18.45
CA SER A 545 -16.33 -26.92 -17.54
C SER A 545 -17.29 -27.99 -17.00
N LYS A 546 -17.62 -29.00 -17.81
CA LYS A 546 -18.43 -30.16 -17.38
C LYS A 546 -17.65 -31.07 -16.46
N ASP A 547 -16.38 -31.33 -16.76
CA ASP A 547 -15.50 -32.18 -15.95
C ASP A 547 -15.18 -31.52 -14.60
N SER A 548 -14.94 -30.20 -14.60
CA SER A 548 -14.77 -29.40 -13.38
C SER A 548 -16.00 -29.40 -12.47
N LYS A 549 -17.22 -29.45 -13.05
CA LYS A 549 -18.46 -29.69 -12.28
C LYS A 549 -18.51 -31.10 -11.72
N SER A 550 -18.29 -32.12 -12.55
CA SER A 550 -18.32 -33.53 -12.10
C SER A 550 -17.33 -33.80 -10.96
N LEU A 551 -16.12 -33.22 -11.02
CA LEU A 551 -15.12 -33.32 -9.95
C LEU A 551 -15.56 -32.61 -8.67
N ARG A 552 -16.16 -31.41 -8.80
CA ARG A 552 -16.73 -30.66 -7.66
C ARG A 552 -17.88 -31.42 -7.00
N ASP A 553 -18.76 -32.00 -7.81
CA ASP A 553 -19.90 -32.76 -7.34
C ASP A 553 -19.45 -34.07 -6.65
N GLN A 554 -18.39 -34.72 -7.14
CA GLN A 554 -17.76 -35.87 -6.45
C GLN A 554 -17.08 -35.46 -5.13
N ILE A 555 -16.37 -34.33 -5.09
CA ILE A 555 -15.79 -33.79 -3.85
C ILE A 555 -16.88 -33.53 -2.81
N LEU A 556 -18.00 -32.91 -3.21
CA LEU A 556 -19.10 -32.56 -2.31
C LEU A 556 -19.91 -33.78 -1.85
N SER A 557 -20.18 -34.74 -2.74
CA SER A 557 -21.06 -35.90 -2.46
C SER A 557 -20.33 -37.10 -1.85
N GLU A 558 -19.04 -37.28 -2.13
CA GLU A 558 -18.31 -38.50 -1.78
C GLU A 558 -17.18 -38.26 -0.78
N LEU A 559 -16.33 -37.24 -1.00
CA LEU A 559 -15.16 -36.99 -0.16
C LEU A 559 -15.49 -36.18 1.10
N LEU A 560 -16.28 -35.10 0.97
CA LEU A 560 -16.64 -34.24 2.10
C LEU A 560 -17.39 -35.01 3.22
N PRO A 561 -18.33 -35.93 2.92
CA PRO A 561 -18.99 -36.73 3.97
C PRO A 561 -18.03 -37.72 4.64
N LYS A 562 -17.16 -38.40 3.88
CA LYS A 562 -16.16 -39.33 4.43
C LYS A 562 -15.18 -38.62 5.38
N VAL A 563 -14.75 -37.41 5.03
CA VAL A 563 -13.90 -36.56 5.89
C VAL A 563 -14.66 -36.12 7.15
N ARG A 564 -15.92 -35.71 7.04
CA ARG A 564 -16.76 -35.37 8.21
C ARG A 564 -16.95 -36.58 9.14
N GLU A 565 -17.21 -37.77 8.60
CA GLU A 565 -17.38 -39.00 9.38
C GLU A 565 -16.09 -39.38 10.11
N ALA A 566 -14.93 -39.24 9.47
CA ALA A 566 -13.62 -39.45 10.09
C ALA A 566 -13.36 -38.46 11.23
N ILE A 567 -13.66 -37.17 11.03
CA ILE A 567 -13.55 -36.13 12.08
C ILE A 567 -14.49 -36.44 13.26
N ILE A 568 -15.72 -36.86 13.00
CA ILE A 568 -16.67 -37.24 14.06
C ILE A 568 -16.14 -38.43 14.86
N LYS A 569 -15.64 -39.47 14.20
CA LYS A 569 -15.04 -40.66 14.85
C LYS A 569 -13.81 -40.32 15.67
N GLN A 570 -12.94 -39.44 15.17
CA GLN A 570 -11.75 -39.01 15.89
C GLN A 570 -12.10 -38.12 17.10
N ASN A 571 -13.09 -37.24 16.96
CA ASN A 571 -13.60 -36.44 18.08
C ASN A 571 -14.24 -37.31 19.17
N SER A 572 -14.98 -38.38 18.82
CA SER A 572 -15.53 -39.29 19.83
C SER A 572 -14.45 -40.07 20.57
N LEU A 573 -13.37 -40.50 19.90
CA LEU A 573 -12.24 -41.16 20.55
C LEU A 573 -11.50 -40.22 21.51
N ILE A 574 -11.21 -38.99 21.07
CA ILE A 574 -10.60 -37.96 21.94
C ILE A 574 -11.48 -37.65 23.16
N GLN A 575 -12.80 -37.67 22.99
CA GLN A 575 -13.74 -37.45 24.10
C GLN A 575 -13.79 -38.64 25.07
N GLU A 576 -13.65 -39.88 24.59
CA GLU A 576 -13.57 -41.10 25.40
C GLU A 576 -12.24 -41.19 26.18
N GLU A 577 -11.12 -40.85 25.55
CA GLU A 577 -9.80 -40.68 26.19
C GLU A 577 -9.81 -39.58 27.26
N LEU A 578 -10.54 -38.48 27.01
CA LEU A 578 -10.69 -37.39 27.97
C LEU A 578 -11.55 -37.79 29.18
N GLU A 579 -12.61 -38.57 29.01
CA GLU A 579 -13.42 -39.09 30.13
C GLU A 579 -12.64 -40.12 30.96
N THR A 580 -11.88 -41.02 30.33
CA THR A 580 -11.00 -41.96 31.07
C THR A 580 -9.89 -41.22 31.82
N SER A 581 -9.23 -40.24 31.22
CA SER A 581 -8.22 -39.42 31.91
C SER A 581 -8.80 -38.64 33.10
N LYS A 582 -10.04 -38.11 32.99
CA LYS A 582 -10.75 -37.52 34.13
C LYS A 582 -11.05 -38.53 35.24
N ALA A 583 -11.47 -39.74 34.89
CA ALA A 583 -11.75 -40.81 35.86
C ALA A 583 -10.48 -41.22 36.62
N GLU A 584 -9.37 -41.45 35.90
CA GLU A 584 -8.06 -41.72 36.51
C GLU A 584 -7.60 -40.57 37.42
N PHE A 585 -7.77 -39.32 37.00
CA PHE A 585 -7.45 -38.16 37.83
C PHE A 585 -8.32 -38.10 39.09
N HIS A 586 -9.61 -38.42 38.97
CA HIS A 586 -10.54 -38.45 40.11
C HIS A 586 -10.15 -39.54 41.12
N ASP A 587 -9.88 -40.78 40.68
CA ASP A 587 -9.44 -41.86 41.55
C ASP A 587 -8.07 -41.60 42.17
N ARG A 588 -7.14 -40.97 41.44
CA ARG A 588 -5.83 -40.58 41.97
C ARG A 588 -5.95 -39.47 43.01
N ASN A 589 -6.88 -38.53 42.82
CA ASN A 589 -7.21 -37.49 43.80
C ASN A 589 -7.94 -38.07 45.03
N ASN A 590 -8.83 -39.05 44.86
CA ASN A 590 -9.47 -39.78 45.95
C ASN A 590 -8.43 -40.58 46.76
N THR A 591 -7.49 -41.24 46.09
CA THR A 591 -6.35 -41.93 46.72
C THR A 591 -5.45 -40.94 47.48
N LEU A 592 -5.21 -39.74 46.93
CA LEU A 592 -4.48 -38.67 47.63
C LEU A 592 -5.24 -38.16 48.87
N ASN A 593 -6.57 -38.07 48.82
CA ASN A 593 -7.39 -37.70 49.97
C ASN A 593 -7.41 -38.78 51.07
N VAL A 594 -7.44 -40.07 50.69
CA VAL A 594 -7.30 -41.19 51.64
C VAL A 594 -5.92 -41.20 52.28
N THR A 595 -4.85 -41.09 51.49
CA THR A 595 -3.47 -41.07 52.05
C THR A 595 -3.20 -39.82 52.89
N ASN A 596 -3.79 -38.66 52.55
CA ASN A 596 -3.76 -37.48 53.41
C ASN A 596 -4.55 -37.68 54.72
N SER A 597 -5.68 -38.40 54.70
CA SER A 597 -6.43 -38.69 55.93
C SER A 597 -5.72 -39.71 56.82
N GLU A 598 -5.02 -40.70 56.23
CA GLU A 598 -4.12 -41.60 56.96
C GLU A 598 -2.90 -40.88 57.54
N LEU A 599 -2.27 -39.99 56.77
CA LEU A 599 -1.15 -39.17 57.25
C LEU A 599 -1.60 -38.25 58.39
N LYS A 600 -2.80 -37.65 58.28
CA LYS A 600 -3.37 -36.88 59.37
C LYS A 600 -3.69 -37.74 60.59
N PHE A 601 -4.30 -38.91 60.42
CA PHE A 601 -4.53 -39.83 61.54
C PHE A 601 -3.21 -40.26 62.22
N LYS A 602 -2.16 -40.55 61.44
CA LYS A 602 -0.81 -40.83 61.95
C LYS A 602 -0.19 -39.62 62.65
N HIS A 603 -0.43 -38.40 62.17
CA HIS A 603 0.03 -37.16 62.81
C HIS A 603 -0.71 -36.88 64.13
N ASP A 604 -2.03 -36.99 64.14
CA ASP A 604 -2.88 -36.85 65.33
C ASP A 604 -2.56 -37.95 66.38
N GLN A 605 -2.17 -39.15 65.92
CA GLN A 605 -1.64 -40.21 66.78
C GLN A 605 -0.24 -39.87 67.31
N PHE A 606 0.69 -39.41 66.48
CA PHE A 606 2.01 -38.94 66.92
C PHE A 606 1.92 -37.77 67.91
N ILE A 607 0.92 -36.89 67.77
CA ILE A 607 0.65 -35.83 68.75
C ILE A 607 0.21 -36.45 70.08
N LYS A 608 -0.72 -37.39 70.09
CA LYS A 608 -1.11 -38.11 71.33
C LYS A 608 0.05 -38.89 71.94
N ASP A 609 0.87 -39.54 71.14
CA ASP A 609 2.04 -40.28 71.61
C ASP A 609 3.08 -39.31 72.20
N MET A 610 3.22 -38.09 71.64
CA MET A 610 4.04 -37.00 72.21
C MET A 610 3.43 -36.38 73.48
N GLU A 611 2.11 -36.24 73.56
CA GLU A 611 1.39 -35.79 74.78
C GLU A 611 1.54 -36.81 75.91
N LEU A 612 1.39 -38.11 75.60
CA LEU A 612 1.64 -39.21 76.51
C LEU A 612 3.11 -39.30 76.92
N LEU A 613 4.06 -39.08 75.99
CA LEU A 613 5.48 -38.96 76.31
C LEU A 613 5.79 -37.69 77.12
N GLU A 614 5.01 -36.62 77.01
CA GLU A 614 5.12 -35.45 77.89
C GLU A 614 4.58 -35.73 79.30
N GLU A 615 3.43 -36.41 79.43
CA GLU A 615 2.92 -36.88 80.73
C GLU A 615 3.86 -37.94 81.36
N GLU A 616 4.41 -38.84 80.56
CA GLU A 616 5.41 -39.81 81.00
C GLU A 616 6.71 -39.10 81.38
N ASN A 617 7.19 -38.09 80.65
CA ASN A 617 8.33 -37.29 81.08
C ASN A 617 8.03 -36.51 82.37
N LYS A 618 6.81 -35.98 82.55
CA LYS A 618 6.39 -35.33 83.82
C LYS A 618 6.37 -36.34 84.98
N ARG A 619 5.90 -37.58 84.75
CA ARG A 619 6.00 -38.69 85.72
C ARG A 619 7.43 -39.14 85.97
N LEU A 620 8.25 -39.33 84.93
CA LEU A 620 9.65 -39.72 85.04
C LEU A 620 10.48 -38.65 85.74
N LYS A 621 10.12 -37.37 85.64
CA LYS A 621 10.74 -36.27 86.39
C LYS A 621 10.40 -36.30 87.88
N VAL A 622 9.21 -36.79 88.26
CA VAL A 622 8.87 -37.10 89.66
C VAL A 622 9.59 -38.37 90.12
N ASN A 623 9.56 -39.45 89.33
CA ASN A 623 10.27 -40.69 89.62
C ASN A 623 11.80 -40.48 89.68
N LEU A 624 12.37 -39.49 88.99
CA LEU A 624 13.80 -39.12 89.10
C LEU A 624 14.14 -38.65 90.51
N GLN A 625 13.25 -37.90 91.16
CA GLN A 625 13.41 -37.49 92.56
C GLN A 625 13.26 -38.68 93.53
N GLU A 626 12.61 -39.77 93.13
CA GLU A 626 12.63 -41.04 93.86
C GLU A 626 13.85 -41.91 93.51
N LYS A 627 14.37 -41.83 92.27
CA LYS A 627 15.49 -42.66 91.78
C LYS A 627 16.87 -42.24 92.27
N ASP A 628 17.03 -41.01 92.77
CA ASP A 628 18.19 -40.67 93.60
C ASP A 628 18.32 -41.57 94.86
N SER A 629 17.21 -42.17 95.33
CA SER A 629 17.20 -43.16 96.42
C SER A 629 17.59 -44.59 95.97
N ASP A 630 17.47 -44.89 94.67
CA ASP A 630 17.77 -46.22 94.09
C ASP A 630 19.15 -46.30 93.43
N TYR A 631 19.87 -45.17 93.28
CA TYR A 631 21.21 -45.14 92.67
C TYR A 631 22.19 -46.10 93.37
N SER A 632 22.05 -46.27 94.69
CA SER A 632 22.82 -47.21 95.53
C SER A 632 22.62 -48.70 95.18
N LYS A 633 21.63 -49.07 94.36
CA LYS A 633 21.36 -50.47 93.94
C LYS A 633 21.81 -50.77 92.51
N LEU A 634 22.10 -49.74 91.71
CA LEU A 634 22.49 -49.91 90.30
C LEU A 634 23.98 -50.27 90.10
N LEU A 635 24.79 -50.19 91.16
CA LEU A 635 26.21 -50.53 91.13
C LEU A 635 26.45 -52.05 90.96
N GLU A 636 25.61 -52.92 91.53
CA GLU A 636 25.75 -54.38 91.39
C GLU A 636 25.42 -54.88 89.97
N MET A 637 24.40 -54.30 89.33
CA MET A 637 23.88 -54.77 88.04
C MET A 637 24.85 -54.51 86.86
N LYS A 638 25.80 -53.59 87.03
CA LYS A 638 26.85 -53.26 86.05
C LYS A 638 27.72 -54.46 85.69
N ASN A 639 27.89 -55.42 86.60
CA ASN A 639 28.84 -56.53 86.46
C ASN A 639 28.35 -57.67 85.55
N LEU A 640 27.06 -57.74 85.19
CA LEU A 640 26.57 -58.73 84.22
C LEU A 640 26.71 -58.26 82.75
N ILE A 641 26.57 -56.96 82.49
CA ILE A 641 26.46 -56.41 81.12
C ILE A 641 27.78 -56.57 80.33
N SER A 642 28.92 -56.70 81.02
CA SER A 642 30.22 -56.90 80.37
C SER A 642 30.34 -58.23 79.59
N ALA A 643 29.47 -59.21 79.85
CA ALA A 643 29.53 -60.52 79.18
C ALA A 643 28.77 -60.58 77.83
N GLU A 644 27.76 -59.72 77.61
CA GLU A 644 26.98 -59.74 76.37
C GLU A 644 27.65 -58.99 75.21
N GLN A 645 28.60 -58.10 75.51
CA GLN A 645 29.18 -57.20 74.49
C GLN A 645 30.13 -57.94 73.53
N GLU A 646 30.89 -58.94 74.01
CA GLU A 646 31.80 -59.75 73.18
C GLU A 646 31.04 -60.54 72.09
N GLN A 647 29.85 -61.06 72.42
CA GLN A 647 29.01 -61.81 71.46
C GLN A 647 28.39 -60.90 70.38
N ARG A 648 28.31 -59.59 70.63
CA ARG A 648 27.68 -58.62 69.73
C ARG A 648 28.62 -58.15 68.62
N ILE A 649 29.93 -58.14 68.87
CA ILE A 649 30.97 -57.74 67.91
C ILE A 649 31.01 -58.71 66.72
N GLY A 650 31.10 -60.03 66.96
CA GLY A 650 31.18 -61.07 65.91
C GLY A 650 29.92 -61.28 65.05
N ASN A 651 28.90 -60.42 65.22
CA ASN A 651 27.72 -60.33 64.36
C ASN A 651 27.70 -59.07 63.48
N LEU A 652 28.52 -58.05 63.79
CA LEU A 652 28.64 -56.84 62.98
C LEU A 652 29.53 -57.08 61.74
N ASP A 653 30.66 -57.78 61.90
CA ASP A 653 31.59 -58.08 60.80
C ASP A 653 30.89 -58.79 59.62
N LYS A 654 30.02 -59.77 59.92
CA LYS A 654 29.23 -60.53 58.93
C LYS A 654 28.19 -59.70 58.17
N ASN A 655 27.80 -58.55 58.71
CA ASN A 655 26.94 -57.59 57.99
C ASN A 655 27.78 -56.65 57.11
N CYS A 656 29.01 -56.30 57.52
CA CYS A 656 29.94 -55.55 56.70
C CYS A 656 30.34 -56.31 55.43
N GLU A 657 30.56 -57.63 55.52
CA GLU A 657 30.83 -58.48 54.34
C GLU A 657 29.68 -58.45 53.32
N LYS A 658 28.42 -58.58 53.78
CA LYS A 658 27.24 -58.48 52.91
C LYS A 658 27.09 -57.11 52.25
N LEU A 659 27.29 -56.03 53.00
CA LEU A 659 27.24 -54.68 52.45
C LEU A 659 28.35 -54.43 51.40
N SER A 660 29.50 -55.09 51.52
CA SER A 660 30.55 -55.07 50.50
C SER A 660 30.13 -55.83 49.23
N GLU A 661 29.51 -57.01 49.39
CA GLU A 661 28.98 -57.83 48.30
C GLU A 661 27.87 -57.10 47.51
N ASP A 662 26.95 -56.41 48.19
CA ASP A 662 25.84 -55.69 47.56
C ASP A 662 26.27 -54.35 46.94
N ASN A 663 27.23 -53.63 47.54
CA ASN A 663 27.86 -52.46 46.88
C ASN A 663 28.55 -52.83 45.57
N LYS A 664 29.15 -54.04 45.49
CA LYS A 664 29.79 -54.54 44.28
C LYS A 664 28.78 -54.80 43.15
N LYS A 665 27.60 -55.33 43.47
CA LYS A 665 26.48 -55.51 42.53
C LYS A 665 25.89 -54.16 42.09
N LEU A 666 25.78 -53.19 43.00
CA LEU A 666 25.34 -51.83 42.66
C LEU A 666 26.31 -51.15 41.68
N LEU A 667 27.62 -51.32 41.85
CA LEU A 667 28.64 -50.86 40.90
C LEU A 667 28.48 -51.49 39.50
N GLU A 668 28.16 -52.79 39.42
CA GLU A 668 27.90 -53.48 38.16
C GLU A 668 26.61 -52.97 37.47
N VAL A 669 25.55 -52.72 38.24
CA VAL A 669 24.30 -52.09 37.75
C VAL A 669 24.54 -50.65 37.29
N VAL A 670 25.41 -49.88 37.96
CA VAL A 670 25.80 -48.54 37.51
C VAL A 670 26.57 -48.61 36.18
N GLY A 671 27.52 -49.53 36.01
CA GLY A 671 28.21 -49.72 34.73
C GLY A 671 27.29 -50.14 33.57
N LEU A 672 26.30 -50.99 33.84
CA LEU A 672 25.22 -51.30 32.89
C LEU A 672 24.36 -50.07 32.57
N SER A 673 24.10 -49.22 33.56
CA SER A 673 23.36 -47.97 33.38
C SER A 673 24.15 -46.97 32.52
N GLU A 674 25.45 -46.82 32.75
CA GLU A 674 26.33 -45.94 31.96
C GLU A 674 26.49 -46.40 30.51
N THR A 675 26.64 -47.70 30.27
CA THR A 675 26.66 -48.23 28.89
C THR A 675 25.33 -48.01 28.18
N ASN A 676 24.20 -48.15 28.88
CA ASN A 676 22.87 -47.86 28.32
C ASN A 676 22.67 -46.36 28.03
N ILE A 677 23.10 -45.47 28.93
CA ILE A 677 23.13 -44.00 28.71
C ILE A 677 24.00 -43.64 27.49
N ASN A 678 25.15 -44.30 27.31
CA ASN A 678 26.02 -44.06 26.15
C ASN A 678 25.43 -44.61 24.84
N ASN A 679 24.62 -45.67 24.87
CA ASN A 679 23.86 -46.13 23.70
C ASN A 679 22.71 -45.17 23.36
N LEU A 680 21.93 -44.74 24.36
CA LEU A 680 20.89 -43.72 24.20
C LEU A 680 21.46 -42.39 23.67
N LYS A 681 22.67 -41.99 24.08
CA LYS A 681 23.38 -40.83 23.49
C LYS A 681 23.73 -41.04 22.01
N LYS A 682 24.13 -42.25 21.59
CA LYS A 682 24.38 -42.55 20.17
C LYS A 682 23.09 -42.49 19.35
N GLU A 683 22.01 -43.06 19.87
CA GLU A 683 20.69 -42.98 19.23
C GLU A 683 20.18 -41.53 19.15
N LEU A 684 20.32 -40.75 20.22
CA LEU A 684 19.98 -39.33 20.25
C LEU A 684 20.77 -38.55 19.18
N ASN A 685 22.08 -38.79 19.06
CA ASN A 685 22.92 -38.14 18.04
C ASN A 685 22.52 -38.57 16.61
N MET A 686 22.11 -39.83 16.40
CA MET A 686 21.58 -40.32 15.12
C MET A 686 20.21 -39.74 14.79
N ILE A 687 19.36 -39.53 15.79
CA ILE A 687 18.07 -38.85 15.65
C ILE A 687 18.32 -37.37 15.33
N GLN A 688 19.25 -36.70 16.01
CA GLN A 688 19.61 -35.30 15.74
C GLN A 688 20.18 -35.10 14.33
N SER A 689 21.11 -35.95 13.86
CA SER A 689 21.66 -35.82 12.50
C SER A 689 20.58 -36.06 11.43
N LYS A 690 19.70 -37.05 11.64
CA LYS A 690 18.54 -37.29 10.78
C LYS A 690 17.54 -36.14 10.83
N ASN A 691 17.29 -35.55 11.99
CA ASN A 691 16.35 -34.43 12.13
C ASN A 691 16.90 -33.14 11.52
N ASN A 692 18.22 -32.91 11.58
CA ASN A 692 18.89 -31.81 10.88
C ASN A 692 18.79 -31.99 9.35
N SER A 693 19.00 -33.21 8.84
CA SER A 693 18.82 -33.50 7.40
C SER A 693 17.35 -33.34 6.96
N ASN A 694 16.39 -33.75 7.79
CA ASN A 694 14.97 -33.46 7.57
C ASN A 694 14.67 -31.95 7.56
N LEU A 695 15.32 -31.17 8.45
CA LEU A 695 15.15 -29.71 8.53
C LEU A 695 15.72 -29.01 7.28
N GLU A 696 16.85 -29.49 6.77
CA GLU A 696 17.48 -29.04 5.53
C GLU A 696 16.62 -29.35 4.30
N GLN A 697 16.03 -30.56 4.24
CA GLN A 697 15.02 -30.90 3.23
C GLN A 697 13.75 -30.03 3.36
N LEU A 698 13.34 -29.70 4.59
CA LEU A 698 12.19 -28.83 4.84
C LEU A 698 12.45 -27.39 4.37
N THR A 699 13.66 -26.84 4.54
CA THR A 699 14.00 -25.52 3.98
C THR A 699 14.04 -25.55 2.45
N ILE A 700 14.56 -26.60 1.82
CA ILE A 700 14.51 -26.75 0.35
C ILE A 700 13.04 -26.78 -0.13
N LEU A 701 12.17 -27.58 0.51
CA LEU A 701 10.75 -27.65 0.19
C LEU A 701 10.00 -26.33 0.45
N MET A 702 10.42 -25.53 1.43
CA MET A 702 9.87 -24.19 1.67
C MET A 702 10.30 -23.18 0.60
N ASP A 703 11.54 -23.27 0.09
CA ASP A 703 12.02 -22.43 -1.01
C ASP A 703 11.37 -22.81 -2.35
N GLU A 704 11.23 -24.10 -2.64
CA GLU A 704 10.44 -24.59 -3.79
C GLU A 704 8.98 -24.10 -3.70
N LYS A 705 8.37 -24.21 -2.52
CA LYS A 705 7.02 -23.69 -2.27
C LYS A 705 6.93 -22.18 -2.47
N ARG A 706 7.95 -21.39 -2.07
CA ARG A 706 8.01 -19.94 -2.33
C ARG A 706 8.05 -19.64 -3.82
N GLN A 707 8.94 -20.30 -4.57
CA GLN A 707 9.05 -20.12 -6.02
C GLN A 707 7.79 -20.54 -6.78
N LEU A 708 7.10 -21.59 -6.32
CA LEU A 708 5.79 -21.98 -6.85
C LEU A 708 4.72 -20.94 -6.54
N LEU A 709 4.70 -20.37 -5.34
CA LEU A 709 3.77 -19.30 -4.96
C LEU A 709 3.98 -18.03 -5.82
N GLU A 710 5.22 -17.62 -6.06
CA GLU A 710 5.55 -16.50 -6.94
C GLU A 710 5.09 -16.76 -8.38
N LYS A 711 5.30 -17.97 -8.92
CA LYS A 711 4.79 -18.38 -10.23
C LYS A 711 3.26 -18.33 -10.28
N THR A 712 2.57 -18.76 -9.22
CA THR A 712 1.10 -18.66 -9.11
C THR A 712 0.63 -17.21 -9.08
N ILE A 713 1.30 -16.31 -8.34
CA ILE A 713 0.96 -14.88 -8.29
C ILE A 713 1.14 -14.20 -9.66
N VAL A 714 2.19 -14.55 -10.40
CA VAL A 714 2.40 -14.06 -11.78
C VAL A 714 1.33 -14.60 -12.74
N GLN A 715 0.94 -15.88 -12.60
CA GLN A 715 -0.14 -16.47 -13.38
C GLN A 715 -1.50 -15.84 -13.06
N ASP A 716 -1.84 -15.63 -11.79
CA ASP A 716 -3.06 -14.94 -11.36
C ASP A 716 -3.14 -13.52 -11.90
N LYS A 717 -2.00 -12.80 -11.96
CA LYS A 717 -1.94 -11.47 -12.57
C LYS A 717 -2.26 -11.54 -14.06
N SER A 718 -1.62 -12.45 -14.80
CA SER A 718 -1.90 -12.69 -16.23
C SER A 718 -3.36 -13.08 -16.49
N ILE A 719 -3.93 -13.96 -15.66
CA ILE A 719 -5.36 -14.35 -15.72
C ILE A 719 -6.26 -13.14 -15.47
N LYS A 720 -5.90 -12.25 -14.55
CA LYS A 720 -6.66 -11.04 -14.21
C LYS A 720 -6.65 -9.99 -15.33
N ASP A 721 -5.52 -9.86 -16.03
CA ASP A 721 -5.38 -9.00 -17.20
C ASP A 721 -6.21 -9.57 -18.39
N ILE A 722 -6.07 -10.87 -18.69
CA ILE A 722 -6.91 -11.59 -19.67
C ILE A 722 -8.41 -11.46 -19.34
N LEU A 723 -8.80 -11.51 -18.06
CA LEU A 723 -10.18 -11.32 -17.61
C LEU A 723 -10.70 -9.88 -17.80
N ASN A 724 -9.83 -8.90 -17.97
CA ASN A 724 -10.23 -7.53 -18.31
C ASN A 724 -10.36 -7.37 -19.84
N ASP A 725 -9.44 -7.95 -20.62
CA ASP A 725 -9.55 -7.98 -22.09
C ASP A 725 -10.80 -8.76 -22.56
N LEU A 726 -11.17 -9.82 -21.84
CA LEU A 726 -12.39 -10.58 -22.11
C LEU A 726 -13.66 -9.81 -21.68
N LYS A 727 -13.55 -8.78 -20.82
CA LYS A 727 -14.66 -7.85 -20.51
C LYS A 727 -14.81 -6.77 -21.57
N SER A 728 -13.73 -6.13 -22.01
CA SER A 728 -13.77 -5.12 -23.08
C SER A 728 -14.28 -5.75 -24.38
N SER A 729 -13.67 -6.86 -24.81
CA SER A 729 -14.12 -7.60 -26.00
C SER A 729 -15.58 -8.09 -25.91
N LYS A 730 -16.10 -8.35 -24.69
CA LYS A 730 -17.53 -8.65 -24.48
C LYS A 730 -18.42 -7.42 -24.56
N ALA A 731 -17.96 -6.24 -24.11
CA ALA A 731 -18.66 -4.99 -24.31
C ALA A 731 -18.73 -4.65 -25.81
N ASP A 732 -17.61 -4.77 -26.54
CA ASP A 732 -17.53 -4.55 -27.99
C ASP A 732 -18.45 -5.52 -28.76
N TYR A 733 -18.49 -6.80 -28.35
CA TYR A 733 -19.43 -7.78 -28.91
C TYR A 733 -20.89 -7.40 -28.66
N ASN A 734 -21.24 -6.89 -27.48
CA ASN A 734 -22.60 -6.43 -27.18
C ASN A 734 -22.97 -5.19 -28.00
N ASN A 735 -22.06 -4.23 -28.15
CA ASN A 735 -22.25 -3.03 -28.98
C ASN A 735 -22.45 -3.42 -30.46
N LEU A 736 -21.62 -4.32 -30.99
CA LEU A 736 -21.75 -4.84 -32.35
C LEU A 736 -23.05 -5.63 -32.55
N LEU A 737 -23.50 -6.37 -31.54
CA LEU A 737 -24.80 -7.05 -31.55
C LEU A 737 -25.96 -6.05 -31.57
N GLN A 738 -25.88 -4.95 -30.82
CA GLN A 738 -26.88 -3.88 -30.85
C GLN A 738 -26.96 -3.25 -32.25
N SER A 739 -25.83 -2.79 -32.81
CA SER A 739 -25.82 -2.24 -34.19
C SER A 739 -26.26 -3.27 -35.24
N SER A 740 -26.01 -4.56 -35.04
CA SER A 740 -26.55 -5.61 -35.91
C SER A 740 -28.08 -5.70 -35.83
N THR A 741 -28.69 -5.53 -34.65
CA THR A 741 -30.16 -5.44 -34.52
C THR A 741 -30.74 -4.14 -35.11
N GLU A 742 -30.03 -3.02 -34.99
CA GLU A 742 -30.43 -1.74 -35.59
C GLU A 742 -30.41 -1.82 -37.13
N ILE A 743 -29.32 -2.34 -37.72
CA ILE A 743 -29.23 -2.61 -39.16
C ILE A 743 -30.33 -3.58 -39.62
N LYS A 744 -30.61 -4.65 -38.85
CA LYS A 744 -31.69 -5.59 -39.17
C LYS A 744 -33.07 -4.91 -39.16
N ASN A 745 -33.32 -4.02 -38.22
CA ASN A 745 -34.58 -3.26 -38.15
C ASN A 745 -34.72 -2.27 -39.31
N SER A 746 -33.63 -1.61 -39.72
CA SER A 746 -33.60 -0.76 -40.92
C SER A 746 -33.83 -1.55 -42.20
N ASN A 747 -33.22 -2.73 -42.35
CA ASN A 747 -33.47 -3.61 -43.49
C ASN A 747 -34.93 -4.07 -43.55
N LEU A 748 -35.53 -4.44 -42.41
CA LEU A 748 -36.96 -4.78 -42.32
C LEU A 748 -37.91 -3.59 -42.59
N LYS A 749 -37.42 -2.35 -42.55
CA LYS A 749 -38.17 -1.15 -42.95
C LYS A 749 -38.06 -0.93 -44.47
N LEU A 750 -36.84 -0.96 -45.00
CA LEU A 750 -36.58 -0.90 -46.45
C LEU A 750 -37.28 -2.03 -47.22
N GLU A 751 -37.35 -3.23 -46.66
CA GLU A 751 -38.05 -4.38 -47.24
C GLU A 751 -39.56 -4.17 -47.32
N ARG A 752 -40.18 -3.45 -46.35
CA ARG A 752 -41.59 -3.05 -46.44
C ARG A 752 -41.79 -1.98 -47.50
N GLU A 753 -40.96 -0.93 -47.49
CA GLU A 753 -41.01 0.17 -48.45
C GLU A 753 -40.84 -0.34 -49.90
N TRP A 754 -39.94 -1.31 -50.12
CA TRP A 754 -39.77 -1.98 -51.41
C TRP A 754 -40.99 -2.81 -51.81
N ASN A 755 -41.60 -3.57 -50.89
CA ASN A 755 -42.82 -4.32 -51.17
C ASN A 755 -44.02 -3.38 -51.47
N GLU A 756 -44.13 -2.25 -50.79
CA GLU A 756 -45.13 -1.22 -51.08
C GLU A 756 -44.93 -0.60 -52.47
N LEU A 757 -43.69 -0.24 -52.84
CA LEU A 757 -43.36 0.23 -54.20
C LEU A 757 -43.64 -0.83 -55.28
N SER A 758 -43.29 -2.09 -55.00
CA SER A 758 -43.53 -3.23 -55.90
C SER A 758 -45.03 -3.44 -56.14
N ASN A 759 -45.86 -3.34 -55.08
CA ASN A 759 -47.32 -3.40 -55.21
C ASN A 759 -47.89 -2.21 -56.00
N GLN A 760 -47.38 -0.99 -55.78
CA GLN A 760 -47.78 0.18 -56.58
C GLN A 760 -47.41 0.01 -58.06
N TYR A 761 -46.20 -0.48 -58.37
CA TYR A 761 -45.77 -0.78 -59.73
C TYR A 761 -46.66 -1.84 -60.40
N ASN A 762 -46.98 -2.93 -59.71
CA ASN A 762 -47.84 -3.98 -60.22
C ASN A 762 -49.26 -3.48 -60.52
N ASN A 763 -49.81 -2.59 -59.67
CA ASN A 763 -51.12 -1.97 -59.92
C ASN A 763 -51.07 -1.07 -61.17
N LEU A 764 -50.04 -0.23 -61.32
CA LEU A 764 -49.86 0.62 -62.51
C LEU A 764 -49.65 -0.19 -63.80
N GLU A 765 -48.98 -1.34 -63.73
CA GLU A 765 -48.82 -2.24 -64.88
C GLU A 765 -50.15 -2.91 -65.27
N ILE A 766 -51.01 -3.24 -64.29
CA ILE A 766 -52.38 -3.71 -64.54
C ILE A 766 -53.23 -2.61 -65.18
N GLU A 767 -53.17 -1.37 -64.67
CA GLU A 767 -53.88 -0.22 -65.27
C GLU A 767 -53.41 0.04 -66.71
N ARG A 768 -52.10 0.00 -66.97
CA ARG A 768 -51.52 0.13 -68.32
C ARG A 768 -51.98 -1.00 -69.24
N SER A 769 -52.11 -2.22 -68.72
CA SER A 769 -52.65 -3.37 -69.45
C SER A 769 -54.13 -3.17 -69.83
N THR A 770 -54.96 -2.70 -68.89
CA THR A 770 -56.38 -2.42 -69.18
C THR A 770 -56.56 -1.29 -70.19
N LEU A 771 -55.80 -0.20 -70.07
CA LEU A 771 -55.84 0.91 -71.03
C LEU A 771 -55.34 0.48 -72.42
N ALA A 772 -54.33 -0.39 -72.50
CA ALA A 772 -53.89 -0.96 -73.78
C ALA A 772 -54.98 -1.83 -74.44
N ALA A 773 -55.72 -2.61 -73.65
CA ALA A 773 -56.84 -3.42 -74.16
C ALA A 773 -58.01 -2.56 -74.65
N GLU A 774 -58.35 -1.47 -73.95
CA GLU A 774 -59.36 -0.52 -74.42
C GLU A 774 -58.93 0.22 -75.69
N ILE A 775 -57.66 0.63 -75.79
CA ILE A 775 -57.09 1.23 -77.00
C ILE A 775 -57.16 0.24 -78.18
N GLU A 776 -56.85 -1.04 -77.98
CA GLU A 776 -56.94 -2.04 -79.07
C GLU A 776 -58.38 -2.28 -79.51
N LYS A 777 -59.32 -2.36 -78.56
CA LYS A 777 -60.76 -2.48 -78.85
C LYS A 777 -61.29 -1.26 -79.62
N LEU A 778 -60.88 -0.04 -79.26
CA LEU A 778 -61.23 1.18 -80.00
C LEU A 778 -60.62 1.20 -81.41
N LYS A 779 -59.42 0.63 -81.63
CA LYS A 779 -58.87 0.43 -82.98
C LYS A 779 -59.69 -0.58 -83.79
N GLU A 780 -60.11 -1.70 -83.19
CA GLU A 780 -60.97 -2.68 -83.87
C GLU A 780 -62.31 -2.07 -84.27
N GLU A 781 -62.96 -1.34 -83.37
CA GLU A 781 -64.21 -0.61 -83.63
C GLU A 781 -64.02 0.39 -84.79
N LEU A 782 -62.96 1.22 -84.77
CA LEU A 782 -62.59 2.12 -85.87
C LEU A 782 -62.31 1.38 -87.20
N ILE A 783 -61.75 0.17 -87.16
CA ILE A 783 -61.51 -0.67 -88.34
C ILE A 783 -62.83 -1.23 -88.88
N THR A 784 -63.80 -1.59 -88.03
CA THR A 784 -65.14 -2.00 -88.48
C THR A 784 -65.91 -0.84 -89.11
N GLU A 785 -65.82 0.37 -88.54
CA GLU A 785 -66.47 1.57 -89.07
C GLU A 785 -65.84 2.00 -90.41
N LYS A 786 -64.51 1.94 -90.55
CA LYS A 786 -63.84 2.16 -91.84
C LYS A 786 -64.24 1.11 -92.89
N LYS A 787 -64.50 -0.14 -92.49
CA LYS A 787 -65.00 -1.20 -93.40
C LYS A 787 -66.45 -0.96 -93.82
N SER A 788 -67.34 -0.51 -92.92
CA SER A 788 -68.73 -0.21 -93.27
C SER A 788 -68.85 1.03 -94.16
N LEU A 789 -68.08 2.10 -93.88
CA LEU A 789 -67.95 3.27 -94.75
C LEU A 789 -67.44 2.90 -96.15
N LYS A 790 -66.44 2.01 -96.25
CA LYS A 790 -65.96 1.53 -97.56
C LYS A 790 -66.99 0.70 -98.31
N LEU A 791 -67.73 -0.18 -97.62
CA LEU A 791 -68.82 -0.98 -98.21
C LEU A 791 -70.02 -0.12 -98.69
N LEU A 792 -70.22 1.05 -98.09
CA LEU A 792 -71.17 2.08 -98.55
C LEU A 792 -70.64 2.83 -99.78
N LEU A 793 -69.36 3.21 -99.78
CA LEU A 793 -68.70 3.91 -100.89
C LEU A 793 -68.70 3.05 -102.17
N ASP A 794 -68.30 1.78 -102.06
CA ASP A 794 -68.24 0.83 -103.19
C ASP A 794 -69.64 0.46 -103.74
N LYS A 795 -70.73 0.81 -103.04
CA LYS A 795 -72.12 0.61 -103.50
C LYS A 795 -72.76 1.86 -104.13
N SER A 796 -72.12 3.03 -104.07
CA SER A 796 -72.75 4.31 -104.39
C SER A 796 -72.34 4.90 -105.76
N LEU A 797 -71.65 4.14 -106.61
CA LEU A 797 -70.98 4.66 -107.81
C LEU A 797 -71.52 4.08 -109.14
N GLN A 798 -72.83 3.80 -109.21
CA GLN A 798 -73.47 3.34 -110.47
C GLN A 798 -74.94 3.79 -110.68
N SER A 799 -75.22 5.08 -110.50
CA SER A 799 -76.34 5.79 -111.16
C SER A 799 -76.16 7.31 -110.99
N GLN A 800 -76.81 8.12 -111.84
CA GLN A 800 -76.49 9.53 -112.01
C GLN A 800 -77.67 10.46 -111.65
N THR A 801 -77.32 11.73 -111.42
CA THR A 801 -78.16 12.94 -111.44
C THR A 801 -79.04 13.34 -110.23
N THR A 802 -79.05 14.67 -110.05
CA THR A 802 -80.06 15.54 -109.42
C THR A 802 -80.34 15.53 -107.90
N GLN A 803 -79.61 16.45 -107.22
CA GLN A 803 -80.15 17.74 -106.75
C GLN A 803 -80.83 17.85 -105.35
N THR A 804 -80.20 18.70 -104.52
CA THR A 804 -80.75 19.58 -103.45
C THR A 804 -81.34 19.04 -102.14
N ASP A 805 -80.82 19.64 -101.07
CA ASP A 805 -81.54 20.20 -99.90
C ASP A 805 -82.23 19.26 -98.90
N LYS A 806 -81.43 18.86 -97.89
CA LYS A 806 -81.78 18.86 -96.46
C LYS A 806 -80.54 18.59 -95.61
N ASN A 807 -79.82 19.64 -95.18
CA ASN A 807 -78.70 19.49 -94.23
C ASN A 807 -78.55 20.60 -93.18
N ASP A 808 -79.56 21.47 -93.03
CA ASP A 808 -79.61 22.51 -91.98
C ASP A 808 -79.67 21.95 -90.54
N ASN A 809 -79.87 20.63 -90.37
CA ASN A 809 -79.93 19.97 -89.06
C ASN A 809 -78.58 19.48 -88.52
N ILE A 810 -77.47 19.57 -89.28
CA ILE A 810 -76.14 19.12 -88.80
C ILE A 810 -75.31 20.28 -88.20
N LEU A 811 -75.72 21.53 -88.45
CA LEU A 811 -75.06 22.71 -87.86
C LEU A 811 -75.37 22.86 -86.35
N THR A 812 -76.58 22.50 -85.93
CA THR A 812 -77.06 22.63 -84.54
C THR A 812 -76.35 21.71 -83.55
N GLU A 813 -76.05 20.46 -83.92
CA GLU A 813 -75.36 19.51 -83.02
C GLU A 813 -73.88 19.86 -82.83
N LYS A 814 -73.20 20.36 -83.88
CA LYS A 814 -71.81 20.81 -83.76
C LYS A 814 -71.65 22.12 -82.98
N ILE A 815 -72.69 22.94 -82.86
CA ILE A 815 -72.66 24.11 -81.97
C ILE A 815 -72.57 23.66 -80.51
N CYS A 816 -73.38 22.70 -80.06
CA CYS A 816 -73.28 22.16 -78.69
C CYS A 816 -71.87 21.61 -78.38
N LYS A 817 -71.28 20.81 -79.28
CA LYS A 817 -69.92 20.27 -79.09
C LYS A 817 -68.85 21.37 -79.02
N CYS A 818 -69.01 22.44 -79.79
CA CYS A 818 -68.14 23.62 -79.72
C CYS A 818 -68.34 24.45 -78.45
N ASP A 819 -69.55 24.47 -77.87
CA ASP A 819 -69.83 25.19 -76.63
C ASP A 819 -69.44 24.38 -75.37
N GLU A 820 -69.46 23.05 -75.42
CA GLU A 820 -68.77 22.16 -74.46
C GLU A 820 -67.26 22.45 -74.47
N LEU A 821 -66.62 22.42 -75.64
CA LEU A 821 -65.18 22.69 -75.79
C LEU A 821 -64.78 24.14 -75.47
N LYS A 822 -65.69 25.12 -75.61
CA LYS A 822 -65.52 26.48 -75.06
C LYS A 822 -65.75 26.52 -73.55
N GLY A 823 -66.60 25.66 -73.00
CA GLY A 823 -66.79 25.47 -71.56
C GLY A 823 -65.49 25.00 -70.93
N ASP A 824 -64.90 23.93 -71.45
CA ASP A 824 -63.62 23.41 -70.96
C ASP A 824 -62.43 24.31 -71.30
N ASN A 825 -62.41 25.02 -72.44
CA ASN A 825 -61.40 26.08 -72.65
C ASN A 825 -61.58 27.26 -71.68
N LYS A 826 -62.81 27.66 -71.33
CA LYS A 826 -63.03 28.68 -70.28
C LYS A 826 -62.64 28.17 -68.90
N ARG A 827 -62.80 26.88 -68.64
CA ARG A 827 -62.38 26.23 -67.39
C ARG A 827 -60.87 26.16 -67.29
N LEU A 828 -60.19 25.67 -68.32
CA LEU A 828 -58.73 25.68 -68.44
C LEU A 828 -58.16 27.10 -68.47
N CYS A 829 -58.80 28.09 -69.09
CA CYS A 829 -58.40 29.49 -68.94
C CYS A 829 -58.64 30.01 -67.53
N SER A 830 -59.70 29.59 -66.83
CA SER A 830 -59.93 29.96 -65.42
C SER A 830 -58.98 29.25 -64.45
N ASP A 831 -58.49 28.05 -64.80
CA ASP A 831 -57.51 27.28 -64.04
C ASP A 831 -56.09 27.79 -64.35
N ILE A 832 -55.81 28.24 -65.58
CA ILE A 832 -54.61 28.98 -65.95
C ILE A 832 -54.61 30.36 -65.30
N ASP A 833 -55.69 31.14 -65.36
CA ASP A 833 -55.85 32.39 -64.61
C ASP A 833 -55.73 32.14 -63.11
N GLY A 834 -56.29 31.03 -62.60
CA GLY A 834 -56.15 30.60 -61.21
C GLY A 834 -54.70 30.29 -60.82
N LEU A 835 -53.96 29.58 -61.68
CA LEU A 835 -52.53 29.29 -61.55
C LEU A 835 -51.66 30.52 -61.79
N GLN A 836 -52.10 31.49 -62.59
CA GLN A 836 -51.42 32.74 -62.91
C GLN A 836 -51.69 33.80 -61.83
N ILE A 837 -52.84 33.73 -61.14
CA ILE A 837 -53.10 34.37 -59.86
C ILE A 837 -52.29 33.69 -58.75
N TYR A 838 -52.15 32.36 -58.73
CA TYR A 838 -51.28 31.66 -57.78
C TYR A 838 -49.79 31.97 -58.02
N LEU A 839 -49.33 32.05 -59.27
CA LEU A 839 -47.98 32.49 -59.63
C LEU A 839 -47.79 33.98 -59.38
N SER A 840 -48.80 34.83 -59.59
CA SER A 840 -48.74 36.23 -59.20
C SER A 840 -48.76 36.39 -57.67
N LYS A 841 -49.43 35.50 -56.94
CA LYS A 841 -49.47 35.48 -55.48
C LYS A 841 -48.19 34.91 -54.88
N ILE A 842 -47.59 33.87 -55.46
CA ILE A 842 -46.28 33.34 -55.07
C ILE A 842 -45.17 34.32 -55.50
N SER A 843 -45.28 34.96 -56.66
CA SER A 843 -44.35 36.01 -57.10
C SER A 843 -44.49 37.26 -56.24
N LYS A 844 -45.71 37.61 -55.79
CA LYS A 844 -45.93 38.68 -54.82
C LYS A 844 -45.54 38.28 -53.40
N GLU A 845 -45.76 37.05 -52.95
CA GLU A 845 -45.27 36.55 -51.66
C GLU A 845 -43.73 36.44 -51.69
N ASN A 846 -43.12 36.14 -52.84
CA ASN A 846 -41.68 36.22 -53.07
C ASN A 846 -41.19 37.67 -53.23
N SER A 847 -42.00 38.62 -53.71
CA SER A 847 -41.69 40.06 -53.64
C SER A 847 -41.77 40.49 -52.19
N ASP A 848 -42.90 40.35 -51.51
CA ASP A 848 -43.10 40.62 -50.10
C ASP A 848 -42.07 39.88 -49.20
N LEU A 849 -41.52 38.72 -49.60
CA LEU A 849 -40.40 38.04 -48.93
C LEU A 849 -39.04 38.61 -49.31
N ASN A 850 -38.77 38.99 -50.57
CA ASN A 850 -37.54 39.69 -50.97
C ASN A 850 -37.50 41.14 -50.48
N ASP A 851 -38.65 41.77 -50.32
CA ASP A 851 -38.86 43.10 -49.79
C ASP A 851 -38.79 43.05 -48.26
N LYS A 852 -39.28 41.98 -47.61
CA LYS A 852 -38.89 41.66 -46.23
C LYS A 852 -37.42 41.29 -46.09
N LEU A 853 -36.80 40.64 -47.06
CA LEU A 853 -35.35 40.36 -47.02
C LEU A 853 -34.56 41.66 -47.17
N ARG A 854 -34.98 42.55 -48.06
CA ARG A 854 -34.42 43.91 -48.23
C ARG A 854 -34.73 44.81 -47.04
N GLU A 855 -35.86 44.64 -46.37
CA GLU A 855 -36.20 45.32 -45.11
C GLU A 855 -35.35 44.78 -43.95
N ILE A 856 -35.15 43.46 -43.87
CA ILE A 856 -34.24 42.82 -42.90
C ILE A 856 -32.79 43.23 -43.15
N ILE A 857 -32.34 43.33 -44.40
CA ILE A 857 -30.99 43.79 -44.77
C ILE A 857 -30.85 45.31 -44.56
N ALA A 858 -31.87 46.11 -44.88
CA ALA A 858 -31.86 47.56 -44.60
C ALA A 858 -31.97 47.89 -43.10
N THR A 859 -32.56 47.00 -42.29
CA THR A 859 -32.63 47.11 -40.83
C THR A 859 -31.52 46.37 -40.09
N SER A 860 -30.75 45.49 -40.74
CA SER A 860 -29.43 45.05 -40.24
C SER A 860 -28.39 46.15 -40.39
N ASP A 861 -28.45 46.88 -41.50
CA ASP A 861 -27.45 47.90 -41.85
C ASP A 861 -27.78 49.30 -41.29
N ASN A 862 -28.97 49.48 -40.69
CA ASN A 862 -29.34 50.67 -39.92
C ASN A 862 -30.28 50.36 -38.74
N LEU A 863 -29.71 49.93 -37.60
CA LEU A 863 -30.32 50.06 -36.26
C LEU A 863 -29.28 49.80 -35.14
N PRO A 864 -28.71 50.84 -34.51
CA PRO A 864 -28.52 50.80 -33.05
C PRO A 864 -29.88 50.65 -32.34
N ASP A 865 -29.88 50.38 -31.04
CA ASP A 865 -31.08 50.39 -30.17
C ASP A 865 -32.15 49.29 -30.44
N LYS A 866 -31.70 48.06 -30.69
CA LYS A 866 -32.49 46.83 -30.43
C LYS A 866 -31.80 45.82 -29.50
N SER A 867 -30.87 46.28 -28.65
CA SER A 867 -30.25 45.43 -27.62
C SER A 867 -31.23 45.03 -26.51
N ASP A 868 -32.18 45.91 -26.22
CA ASP A 868 -32.84 45.98 -24.93
C ASP A 868 -33.81 44.84 -24.68
N ASN A 869 -34.55 44.37 -25.70
CA ASN A 869 -35.45 43.22 -25.54
C ASN A 869 -34.68 41.92 -25.29
N PHE A 870 -33.55 41.70 -25.98
CA PHE A 870 -32.73 40.50 -25.76
C PHE A 870 -31.98 40.53 -24.42
N ILE A 871 -31.64 41.73 -23.94
CA ILE A 871 -31.15 41.93 -22.57
C ILE A 871 -32.28 41.65 -21.56
N ASN A 872 -33.49 42.16 -21.80
CA ASN A 872 -34.63 42.01 -20.90
C ASN A 872 -35.06 40.53 -20.77
N ASP A 873 -35.17 39.78 -21.88
CA ASP A 873 -35.48 38.35 -21.83
C ASP A 873 -34.36 37.54 -21.15
N MET A 874 -33.09 37.90 -21.37
CA MET A 874 -31.96 37.25 -20.70
C MET A 874 -31.87 37.62 -19.21
N ASP A 875 -32.26 38.83 -18.81
CA ASP A 875 -32.34 39.23 -17.40
C ASP A 875 -33.56 38.66 -16.69
N ILE A 876 -34.69 38.47 -17.39
CA ILE A 876 -35.83 37.66 -16.92
C ILE A 876 -35.35 36.24 -16.61
N LEU A 877 -34.69 35.57 -17.56
CA LEU A 877 -34.12 34.23 -17.33
C LEU A 877 -33.12 34.19 -16.16
N LYS A 878 -32.25 35.21 -16.01
CA LYS A 878 -31.37 35.32 -14.83
C LYS A 878 -32.17 35.50 -13.53
N THR A 879 -33.27 36.24 -13.53
CA THR A 879 -34.12 36.38 -12.34
C THR A 879 -34.86 35.08 -12.02
N GLU A 880 -35.35 34.32 -13.00
CA GLU A 880 -35.96 33.00 -12.76
C GLU A 880 -34.94 31.98 -12.24
N ILE A 881 -33.74 31.90 -12.85
CA ILE A 881 -32.64 31.05 -12.37
C ILE A 881 -32.23 31.43 -10.95
N ARG A 882 -32.20 32.73 -10.64
CA ARG A 882 -31.90 33.24 -9.30
C ARG A 882 -33.01 32.91 -8.30
N VAL A 883 -34.29 33.13 -8.63
CA VAL A 883 -35.42 32.77 -7.76
C VAL A 883 -35.47 31.27 -7.52
N GLY A 884 -35.20 30.45 -8.54
CA GLY A 884 -35.05 29.00 -8.39
C GLY A 884 -33.90 28.60 -7.47
N LYS A 885 -32.80 29.37 -7.47
CA LYS A 885 -31.66 29.14 -6.57
C LYS A 885 -31.95 29.60 -5.14
N ASP A 886 -32.51 30.79 -4.96
CA ASP A 886 -32.96 31.31 -3.67
C ASP A 886 -33.99 30.34 -3.03
N LYS A 887 -34.89 29.74 -3.84
CA LYS A 887 -35.83 28.68 -3.44
C LYS A 887 -35.16 27.38 -2.99
N ILE A 888 -34.06 26.98 -3.63
CA ILE A 888 -33.27 25.80 -3.23
C ILE A 888 -32.53 26.08 -1.91
N ASP A 889 -31.94 27.26 -1.75
CA ASP A 889 -31.25 27.66 -0.52
C ASP A 889 -32.24 27.77 0.67
N ASP A 890 -33.46 28.27 0.46
CA ASP A 890 -34.54 28.24 1.46
C ASP A 890 -34.96 26.80 1.82
N LEU A 891 -35.12 25.89 0.85
CA LEU A 891 -35.45 24.48 1.10
C LEU A 891 -34.32 23.74 1.84
N LEU A 892 -33.05 24.04 1.54
CA LEU A 892 -31.91 23.53 2.29
C LEU A 892 -31.89 24.03 3.74
N ARG A 893 -32.34 25.27 3.96
CA ARG A 893 -32.48 25.87 5.29
C ARG A 893 -33.64 25.28 6.09
N GLU A 894 -34.79 25.07 5.46
CA GLU A 894 -35.95 24.36 6.04
C GLU A 894 -35.56 22.93 6.43
N ASN A 895 -34.87 22.20 5.56
CA ASN A 895 -34.38 20.85 5.84
C ASN A 895 -33.33 20.85 6.98
N SER A 896 -32.50 21.88 7.08
CA SER A 896 -31.57 22.05 8.21
C SER A 896 -32.31 22.28 9.54
N LEU A 897 -33.36 23.11 9.54
CA LEU A 897 -34.21 23.33 10.71
C LEU A 897 -34.98 22.07 11.11
N LEU A 898 -35.49 21.29 10.15
CA LEU A 898 -36.14 20.01 10.41
C LEU A 898 -35.17 18.97 11.00
N ILE A 899 -33.88 18.99 10.62
CA ILE A 899 -32.85 18.16 11.26
C ILE A 899 -32.61 18.61 12.71
N GLU A 900 -32.59 19.92 12.97
CA GLU A 900 -32.42 20.49 14.31
C GLU A 900 -33.64 20.19 15.21
N GLU A 901 -34.87 20.31 14.70
CA GLU A 901 -36.11 19.90 15.37
C GLU A 901 -36.15 18.38 15.64
N ASN A 902 -35.69 17.53 14.71
CA ASN A 902 -35.60 16.09 14.94
C ASN A 902 -34.55 15.73 16.02
N LEU A 903 -33.49 16.52 16.17
CA LEU A 903 -32.54 16.37 17.28
C LEU A 903 -33.15 16.82 18.61
N GLU A 904 -33.86 17.94 18.63
CA GLU A 904 -34.51 18.45 19.84
C GLU A 904 -35.66 17.54 20.31
N LEU A 905 -36.46 16.98 19.38
CA LEU A 905 -37.45 15.94 19.67
C LEU A 905 -36.81 14.65 20.18
N LYS A 906 -35.64 14.26 19.64
CA LYS A 906 -34.88 13.09 20.11
C LYS A 906 -34.40 13.30 21.55
N ASP A 907 -33.84 14.46 21.87
CA ASP A 907 -33.40 14.79 23.24
C ASP A 907 -34.58 14.94 24.20
N GLN A 908 -35.73 15.44 23.75
CA GLN A 908 -36.97 15.41 24.54
C GLN A 908 -37.40 13.97 24.87
N ILE A 909 -37.42 13.05 23.89
CA ILE A 909 -37.72 11.63 24.12
C ILE A 909 -36.67 11.00 25.07
N GLN A 910 -35.39 11.30 24.89
CA GLN A 910 -34.30 10.84 25.75
C GLN A 910 -34.45 11.35 27.19
N SER A 911 -34.98 12.57 27.37
CA SER A 911 -35.24 13.15 28.70
C SER A 911 -36.46 12.52 29.40
N GLN A 912 -37.54 12.24 28.66
CA GLN A 912 -38.77 11.64 29.20
C GLN A 912 -38.58 10.18 29.65
N LEU A 913 -37.58 9.47 29.12
CA LEU A 913 -37.22 8.12 29.55
C LEU A 913 -36.50 8.05 30.90
N ASN A 914 -36.10 9.19 31.49
CA ASN A 914 -35.30 9.25 32.71
C ASN A 914 -36.07 9.65 33.99
N THR A 915 -37.40 9.52 34.01
CA THR A 915 -38.22 9.78 35.22
C THR A 915 -38.91 8.52 35.77
N GLU A 916 -38.39 8.02 36.90
CA GLU A 916 -39.08 7.22 37.95
C GLU A 916 -40.01 6.05 37.52
N PRO A 917 -39.50 4.80 37.44
CA PRO A 917 -40.34 3.61 37.25
C PRO A 917 -41.02 3.17 38.57
N SER A 918 -41.98 3.96 39.06
CA SER A 918 -42.73 3.65 40.29
C SER A 918 -44.24 3.91 40.16
N LYS A 919 -45.05 2.88 40.51
CA LYS A 919 -46.53 2.83 40.46
C LYS A 919 -47.16 2.76 39.04
N VAL A 920 -47.26 1.55 38.46
CA VAL A 920 -48.57 0.90 38.18
C VAL A 920 -48.37 -0.64 38.20
N MET A 921 -48.59 -1.28 39.34
CA MET A 921 -48.63 -2.77 39.40
C MET A 921 -49.72 -3.25 40.37
N LYS A 922 -50.99 -2.91 40.05
CA LYS A 922 -52.20 -3.51 40.63
C LYS A 922 -53.46 -3.02 39.94
N SER A 923 -54.03 -3.82 39.03
CA SER A 923 -55.47 -4.14 38.92
C SER A 923 -55.78 -4.89 37.61
N ILE A 924 -56.96 -5.53 37.57
CA ILE A 924 -57.62 -6.12 36.39
C ILE A 924 -56.89 -7.33 35.77
N GLN A 925 -57.16 -8.52 36.34
CA GLN A 925 -57.19 -9.78 35.59
C GLN A 925 -58.57 -9.94 34.91
N LEU A 926 -58.66 -10.87 33.94
CA LEU A 926 -59.89 -11.38 33.29
C LEU A 926 -60.58 -10.34 32.38
N THR A 927 -60.72 -10.52 31.06
CA THR A 927 -61.03 -11.75 30.29
C THR A 927 -60.49 -11.73 28.83
N SER A 928 -60.67 -12.83 28.09
CA SER A 928 -60.41 -12.99 26.62
C SER A 928 -58.96 -12.83 26.12
N ASN A 929 -58.07 -13.74 26.54
CA ASN A 929 -56.70 -13.85 26.02
C ASN A 929 -56.65 -14.38 24.57
N THR A 930 -56.82 -13.50 23.59
CA THR A 930 -56.44 -13.77 22.18
C THR A 930 -55.76 -12.55 21.52
N PRO A 931 -56.26 -11.31 21.68
CA PRO A 931 -55.54 -10.13 21.20
C PRO A 931 -54.21 -9.92 21.94
N ILE A 932 -54.18 -10.20 23.25
CA ILE A 932 -53.02 -10.00 24.12
C ILE A 932 -51.85 -10.91 23.72
N ILE A 933 -52.11 -12.16 23.33
CA ILE A 933 -51.04 -13.09 22.91
C ILE A 933 -50.38 -12.60 21.61
N ASN A 934 -51.17 -12.13 20.64
CA ASN A 934 -50.66 -11.58 19.38
C ASN A 934 -49.93 -10.24 19.59
N MET A 935 -50.41 -9.39 20.50
CA MET A 935 -49.70 -8.18 20.92
C MET A 935 -48.39 -8.48 21.64
N ASN A 936 -48.34 -9.49 22.51
CA ASN A 936 -47.12 -9.94 23.17
C ASN A 936 -46.13 -10.52 22.15
N GLU A 937 -46.54 -11.43 21.27
CA GLU A 937 -45.69 -11.91 20.17
C GLU A 937 -45.12 -10.77 19.30
N LYS A 938 -45.92 -9.73 19.05
CA LYS A 938 -45.50 -8.56 18.27
C LYS A 938 -44.56 -7.65 19.07
N TYR A 939 -44.77 -7.52 20.38
CA TYR A 939 -43.88 -6.84 21.32
C TYR A 939 -42.55 -7.58 21.45
N ASP A 940 -42.55 -8.90 21.59
CA ASP A 940 -41.35 -9.74 21.67
C ASP A 940 -40.55 -9.67 20.36
N LYS A 941 -41.23 -9.70 19.20
CA LYS A 941 -40.59 -9.47 17.89
C LYS A 941 -40.03 -8.05 17.75
N LEU A 942 -40.66 -7.04 18.35
CA LEU A 942 -40.14 -5.67 18.43
C LEU A 942 -38.97 -5.55 19.40
N LEU A 943 -38.98 -6.28 20.52
CA LEU A 943 -37.92 -6.31 21.53
C LEU A 943 -36.67 -7.03 21.00
N GLN A 944 -36.86 -8.17 20.32
CA GLN A 944 -35.82 -8.84 19.55
C GLN A 944 -35.24 -7.90 18.50
N ARG A 945 -36.10 -7.21 17.72
CA ARG A 945 -35.66 -6.25 16.70
C ARG A 945 -34.94 -5.04 17.28
N LYS A 946 -35.31 -4.61 18.50
CA LYS A 946 -34.60 -3.58 19.25
C LYS A 946 -33.21 -4.08 19.67
N GLN A 947 -33.10 -5.29 20.21
CA GLN A 947 -31.83 -5.90 20.60
C GLN A 947 -30.90 -6.13 19.39
N ASP A 948 -31.43 -6.53 18.22
CA ASP A 948 -30.69 -6.59 16.96
C ASP A 948 -30.09 -5.20 16.61
N LEU A 949 -30.90 -4.14 16.76
CA LEU A 949 -30.50 -2.77 16.44
C LEU A 949 -29.53 -2.17 17.46
N GLU A 950 -29.68 -2.45 18.76
CA GLU A 950 -28.74 -2.04 19.81
C GLU A 950 -27.39 -2.76 19.66
N SER A 951 -27.41 -4.04 19.27
CA SER A 951 -26.21 -4.78 18.88
C SER A 951 -25.56 -4.17 17.64
N ARG A 952 -26.34 -3.81 16.61
CA ARG A 952 -25.81 -3.19 15.40
C ARG A 952 -25.30 -1.76 15.62
N ILE A 953 -25.88 -1.01 16.54
CA ILE A 953 -25.39 0.32 16.95
C ILE A 953 -24.05 0.16 17.66
N THR A 954 -23.92 -0.77 18.61
CA THR A 954 -22.63 -0.99 19.31
C THR A 954 -21.54 -1.55 18.39
N GLU A 955 -21.86 -2.38 17.38
CA GLU A 955 -20.93 -2.73 16.30
C GLU A 955 -20.47 -1.50 15.49
N LEU A 956 -21.40 -0.59 15.14
CA LEU A 956 -21.09 0.63 14.39
C LEU A 956 -20.28 1.63 15.23
N GLU A 957 -20.54 1.73 16.54
CA GLU A 957 -19.74 2.53 17.46
C GLU A 957 -18.32 1.96 17.63
N GLN A 958 -18.16 0.64 17.74
CA GLN A 958 -16.83 0.00 17.74
C GLN A 958 -16.09 0.24 16.42
N MET A 959 -16.79 0.14 15.28
CA MET A 959 -16.22 0.45 13.96
C MET A 959 -15.82 1.92 13.85
N ASN A 960 -16.64 2.86 14.31
CA ASN A 960 -16.36 4.30 14.27
C ASN A 960 -15.21 4.68 15.21
N ASN A 961 -15.12 4.06 16.39
CA ASN A 961 -13.98 4.21 17.31
C ASN A 961 -12.67 3.64 16.71
N SER A 962 -12.75 2.57 15.91
CA SER A 962 -11.60 2.07 15.14
C SER A 962 -11.23 3.03 14.00
N LEU A 963 -12.22 3.59 13.30
CA LEU A 963 -12.01 4.56 12.24
C LEU A 963 -11.35 5.85 12.75
N ASN A 964 -11.81 6.39 13.88
CA ASN A 964 -11.22 7.57 14.53
C ASN A 964 -9.76 7.31 14.93
N LYS A 965 -9.44 6.17 15.54
CA LYS A 965 -8.03 5.79 15.84
C LYS A 965 -7.15 5.73 14.59
N ASN A 966 -7.70 5.28 13.45
CA ASN A 966 -6.98 5.30 12.18
C ASN A 966 -6.83 6.73 11.63
N VAL A 967 -7.78 7.63 11.84
CA VAL A 967 -7.65 9.06 11.50
C VAL A 967 -6.58 9.72 12.37
N ASP A 968 -6.62 9.53 13.69
CA ASP A 968 -5.62 10.03 14.65
C ASP A 968 -4.20 9.57 14.28
N HIS A 969 -4.02 8.28 13.97
CA HIS A 969 -2.73 7.72 13.58
C HIS A 969 -2.22 8.28 12.23
N ASN A 970 -3.12 8.47 11.24
CA ASN A 970 -2.74 9.12 9.99
C ASN A 970 -2.38 10.59 10.20
N GLN A 971 -3.08 11.31 11.07
CA GLN A 971 -2.78 12.70 11.41
C GLN A 971 -1.43 12.83 12.14
N GLU A 972 -1.10 11.89 13.05
CA GLU A 972 0.22 11.79 13.67
C GLU A 972 1.32 11.51 12.64
N LYS A 973 1.06 10.64 11.65
CA LYS A 973 1.97 10.35 10.54
C LYS A 973 2.19 11.57 9.63
N CYS A 974 1.15 12.38 9.40
CA CYS A 974 1.26 13.64 8.65
C CYS A 974 2.13 14.69 9.36
N GLU A 975 2.00 14.86 10.69
CA GLU A 975 2.86 15.77 11.45
C GLU A 975 4.32 15.26 11.55
N LYS A 976 4.53 13.94 11.61
CA LYS A 976 5.87 13.33 11.49
C LYS A 976 6.52 13.60 10.12
N LEU A 977 5.76 13.49 9.02
CA LEU A 977 6.25 13.84 7.68
C LEU A 977 6.55 15.34 7.55
N LYS A 978 5.66 16.21 8.06
CA LYS A 978 5.83 17.67 8.05
C LYS A 978 7.08 18.11 8.82
N THR A 979 7.30 17.59 10.02
CA THR A 979 8.52 17.86 10.81
C THR A 979 9.78 17.21 10.23
N SER A 980 9.66 16.21 9.35
CA SER A 980 10.78 15.71 8.53
C SER A 980 11.11 16.67 7.39
N ASN A 981 10.10 17.15 6.65
CA ASN A 981 10.28 18.14 5.59
C ASN A 981 10.89 19.45 6.12
N GLU A 982 10.48 19.93 7.30
CA GLU A 982 11.12 21.09 7.95
C GLU A 982 12.61 20.88 8.27
N LYS A 983 13.03 19.63 8.58
CA LYS A 983 14.46 19.29 8.79
C LYS A 983 15.22 19.22 7.47
N LEU A 984 14.61 18.66 6.41
CA LEU A 984 15.19 18.61 5.07
C LEU A 984 15.37 20.02 4.49
N GLN A 985 14.38 20.91 4.68
CA GLN A 985 14.46 22.30 4.26
C GLN A 985 15.62 23.03 4.96
N ARG A 986 15.76 22.90 6.28
CA ARG A 986 16.89 23.50 7.01
C ARG A 986 18.26 22.97 6.54
N LYS A 987 18.36 21.67 6.22
CA LYS A 987 19.58 21.08 5.63
C LYS A 987 19.88 21.63 4.24
N LEU A 988 18.84 21.89 3.43
CA LEU A 988 18.99 22.52 2.12
C LEU A 988 19.48 23.97 2.26
N ASP A 989 18.89 24.74 3.18
CA ASP A 989 19.32 26.11 3.49
C ASP A 989 20.80 26.14 3.97
N GLU A 990 21.18 25.23 4.86
CA GLU A 990 22.55 25.05 5.37
C GLU A 990 23.56 24.67 4.27
N ALA A 991 23.16 23.79 3.34
CA ALA A 991 23.96 23.44 2.17
C ALA A 991 24.12 24.61 1.17
N LEU A 992 23.06 25.39 0.95
CA LEU A 992 23.08 26.59 0.08
C LEU A 992 23.93 27.72 0.68
N VAL A 993 23.92 27.90 2.01
CA VAL A 993 24.84 28.79 2.71
C VAL A 993 26.29 28.31 2.57
N SER A 994 26.53 27.01 2.73
CA SER A 994 27.86 26.41 2.55
C SER A 994 28.40 26.61 1.12
N LEU A 995 27.57 26.41 0.10
CA LEU A 995 27.91 26.67 -1.30
C LEU A 995 28.24 28.16 -1.57
N ARG A 996 27.53 29.09 -0.94
CA ARG A 996 27.88 30.53 -0.98
C ARG A 996 29.27 30.81 -0.40
N HIS A 997 29.65 30.14 0.68
CA HIS A 997 30.99 30.27 1.25
C HIS A 997 32.08 29.63 0.36
N LEU A 998 31.80 28.52 -0.34
CA LEU A 998 32.72 27.99 -1.35
C LEU A 998 32.96 28.98 -2.50
N HIS A 999 31.94 29.68 -2.99
CA HIS A 999 32.13 30.66 -4.07
C HIS A 999 33.03 31.84 -3.63
N SER A 1000 32.97 32.24 -2.35
CA SER A 1000 33.91 33.24 -1.79
C SER A 1000 35.36 32.75 -1.66
N LEU A 1001 35.64 31.46 -1.84
CA LEU A 1001 37.01 30.94 -1.89
C LEU A 1001 37.66 31.10 -3.28
N GLU A 1002 36.88 31.25 -4.36
CA GLU A 1002 37.41 31.51 -5.71
C GLU A 1002 38.04 32.91 -5.86
N GLU A 1003 37.69 33.86 -4.99
CA GLU A 1003 38.27 35.21 -4.95
C GLU A 1003 39.61 35.28 -4.18
N ASN A 1004 40.16 34.15 -3.70
CA ASN A 1004 41.46 34.16 -3.02
C ASN A 1004 42.61 34.39 -4.01
N THR A 1005 43.31 35.51 -3.83
CA THR A 1005 44.51 35.90 -4.58
C THR A 1005 45.63 34.85 -4.55
N GLU A 1006 45.67 34.00 -3.52
CA GLU A 1006 46.62 32.87 -3.43
C GLU A 1006 46.39 31.81 -4.52
N LEU A 1007 45.13 31.55 -4.90
CA LEU A 1007 44.78 30.61 -5.98
C LEU A 1007 45.05 31.20 -7.37
N GLU A 1008 44.89 32.52 -7.53
CA GLU A 1008 45.27 33.24 -8.75
C GLU A 1008 46.81 33.26 -8.91
N TYR A 1009 47.55 33.53 -7.85
CA TYR A 1009 49.01 33.46 -7.83
C TYR A 1009 49.53 32.05 -8.17
N LEU A 1010 48.92 31.00 -7.60
CA LEU A 1010 49.24 29.61 -7.95
C LEU A 1010 48.95 29.28 -9.41
N ARG A 1011 47.82 29.77 -9.95
CA ARG A 1011 47.42 29.62 -11.36
C ARG A 1011 48.45 30.27 -12.30
N ASN A 1012 48.97 31.45 -11.95
CA ASN A 1012 49.97 32.16 -12.74
C ASN A 1012 51.32 31.43 -12.73
N ILE A 1013 51.80 30.94 -11.58
CA ILE A 1013 53.04 30.12 -11.51
C ILE A 1013 52.90 28.84 -12.34
N LEU A 1014 51.75 28.17 -12.30
CA LEU A 1014 51.47 26.98 -13.13
C LEU A 1014 51.49 27.33 -14.63
N TYR A 1015 50.95 28.49 -15.02
CA TYR A 1015 50.97 28.95 -16.40
C TYR A 1015 52.39 29.26 -16.90
N GLU A 1016 53.22 29.94 -16.11
CA GLU A 1016 54.63 30.22 -16.43
C GLU A 1016 55.50 28.94 -16.51
N TYR A 1017 55.17 27.92 -15.71
CA TYR A 1017 55.79 26.61 -15.79
C TYR A 1017 55.42 25.88 -17.09
N LEU A 1018 54.13 25.89 -17.47
CA LEU A 1018 53.63 25.21 -18.66
C LEU A 1018 54.00 25.92 -19.97
N THR A 1019 54.17 27.25 -19.96
CA THR A 1019 54.61 28.04 -21.11
C THR A 1019 56.13 28.04 -21.31
N GLY A 1020 56.88 27.33 -20.46
CA GLY A 1020 58.30 27.04 -20.67
C GLY A 1020 59.28 28.13 -20.26
N ALA A 1021 58.82 29.30 -19.81
CA ALA A 1021 59.70 30.41 -19.38
C ALA A 1021 60.58 30.04 -18.17
N GLY A 1022 60.16 29.08 -17.34
CA GLY A 1022 60.99 28.35 -16.38
C GLY A 1022 61.51 29.12 -15.16
N THR A 1023 61.49 30.46 -15.18
CA THR A 1023 61.97 31.37 -14.13
C THR A 1023 61.47 31.02 -12.73
N HIS A 1024 60.21 30.59 -12.60
CA HIS A 1024 59.56 30.28 -11.33
C HIS A 1024 59.40 28.77 -11.05
N SER A 1025 60.01 27.89 -11.84
CA SER A 1025 59.84 26.43 -11.66
C SER A 1025 60.39 25.90 -10.32
N LEU A 1026 61.47 26.49 -9.80
CA LEU A 1026 61.96 26.18 -8.44
C LEU A 1026 60.96 26.62 -7.35
N THR A 1027 60.20 27.69 -7.57
CA THR A 1027 59.16 28.15 -6.64
C THR A 1027 57.98 27.18 -6.68
N LEU A 1028 57.55 26.76 -7.87
CA LEU A 1028 56.51 25.73 -8.02
C LEU A 1028 56.93 24.42 -7.34
N ALA A 1029 58.17 23.96 -7.52
CA ALA A 1029 58.70 22.76 -6.88
C ALA A 1029 58.69 22.86 -5.34
N LYS A 1030 58.96 24.05 -4.75
CA LYS A 1030 58.80 24.29 -3.31
C LYS A 1030 57.35 24.21 -2.87
N VAL A 1031 56.45 24.90 -3.58
CA VAL A 1031 55.02 24.93 -3.24
C VAL A 1031 54.40 23.53 -3.33
N LEU A 1032 54.70 22.77 -4.39
CA LEU A 1032 54.24 21.39 -4.54
C LEU A 1032 54.80 20.47 -3.44
N SER A 1033 56.09 20.60 -3.08
CA SER A 1033 56.67 19.81 -1.99
C SER A 1033 55.99 20.10 -0.64
N ALA A 1034 55.61 21.36 -0.39
CA ALA A 1034 54.87 21.77 0.81
C ALA A 1034 53.41 21.27 0.80
N VAL A 1035 52.71 21.36 -0.34
CA VAL A 1035 51.32 20.87 -0.51
C VAL A 1035 51.23 19.35 -0.33
N VAL A 1036 52.20 18.60 -0.87
CA VAL A 1036 52.31 17.13 -0.72
C VAL A 1036 52.92 16.73 0.63
N LYS A 1037 53.38 17.71 1.44
CA LYS A 1037 53.97 17.53 2.79
C LYS A 1037 55.21 16.62 2.81
N PHE A 1038 56.08 16.77 1.82
CA PHE A 1038 57.39 16.11 1.80
C PHE A 1038 58.27 16.55 2.98
N ASP A 1039 59.12 15.64 3.47
CA ASP A 1039 60.11 16.00 4.48
C ASP A 1039 61.21 16.92 3.89
N ASN A 1040 62.04 17.51 4.76
CA ASN A 1040 63.08 18.46 4.33
C ASN A 1040 64.08 17.83 3.34
N LYS A 1041 64.41 16.55 3.50
CA LYS A 1041 65.39 15.82 2.68
C LYS A 1041 64.80 15.43 1.31
N GLN A 1042 63.54 15.02 1.29
CA GLN A 1042 62.76 14.82 0.07
C GLN A 1042 62.61 16.14 -0.71
N THR A 1043 62.27 17.23 -0.01
CA THR A 1043 62.14 18.57 -0.58
C THR A 1043 63.47 19.05 -1.18
N GLU A 1044 64.59 18.89 -0.47
CA GLU A 1044 65.92 19.21 -1.02
C GLU A 1044 66.25 18.37 -2.27
N GLN A 1045 65.93 17.07 -2.29
CA GLN A 1045 66.16 16.21 -3.45
C GLN A 1045 65.33 16.65 -4.68
N VAL A 1046 64.05 17.00 -4.49
CA VAL A 1046 63.19 17.53 -5.56
C VAL A 1046 63.74 18.85 -6.11
N LEU A 1047 64.17 19.77 -5.22
CA LEU A 1047 64.75 21.05 -5.63
C LEU A 1047 66.11 20.90 -6.30
N GLN A 1048 66.92 19.91 -5.90
CA GLN A 1048 68.19 19.58 -6.54
C GLN A 1048 67.94 19.04 -7.95
N LYS A 1049 66.98 18.12 -8.12
CA LYS A 1049 66.55 17.59 -9.42
C LYS A 1049 66.02 18.68 -10.35
N GLU A 1050 65.26 19.63 -9.83
CA GLU A 1050 64.73 20.74 -10.64
C GLU A 1050 65.83 21.73 -11.07
N LYS A 1051 66.84 21.98 -10.22
CA LYS A 1051 68.05 22.74 -10.63
C LYS A 1051 68.84 22.00 -11.72
N GLU A 1052 69.02 20.69 -11.59
CA GLU A 1052 69.66 19.85 -12.62
C GLU A 1052 68.90 19.94 -13.95
N ARG A 1053 67.56 19.88 -13.92
CA ARG A 1053 66.69 20.04 -15.08
C ARG A 1053 66.78 21.43 -15.73
N GLN A 1054 66.72 22.50 -14.93
CA GLN A 1054 66.93 23.87 -15.42
C GLN A 1054 68.31 24.03 -16.08
N GLY A 1055 69.36 23.50 -15.45
CA GLY A 1055 70.72 23.54 -15.99
C GLY A 1055 70.82 22.86 -17.36
N LEU A 1056 70.23 21.67 -17.50
CA LEU A 1056 70.14 20.94 -18.77
C LEU A 1056 69.40 21.72 -19.86
N LEU A 1057 68.21 22.25 -19.57
CA LEU A 1057 67.43 23.04 -20.53
C LEU A 1057 68.16 24.31 -20.98
N ARG A 1058 68.84 25.00 -20.05
CA ARG A 1058 69.66 26.18 -20.34
C ARG A 1058 70.91 25.84 -21.17
N GLN A 1059 71.51 24.67 -20.93
CA GLN A 1059 72.62 24.16 -21.73
C GLN A 1059 72.19 23.71 -23.15
N LEU A 1060 70.90 23.44 -23.34
CA LEU A 1060 70.26 23.16 -24.63
C LEU A 1060 69.70 24.42 -25.34
N GLY A 1061 69.81 25.61 -24.72
CA GLY A 1061 69.28 26.86 -25.28
C GLY A 1061 67.74 26.96 -25.25
N LEU A 1062 67.09 26.19 -24.37
CA LEU A 1062 65.63 26.17 -24.17
C LEU A 1062 65.20 26.96 -22.91
N LEU A 1063 66.15 27.61 -22.24
CA LEU A 1063 66.04 28.57 -21.11
C LEU A 1063 67.24 29.55 -21.16
#